data_AF-A0A8J5S7P6-F1
#
_entry.id   AF-A0A8J5S7P6-F1
#
_cell.length_a   1.000
_cell.length_b   1.000
_cell.length_c   1.000
_cell.angle_alpha   90.00
_cell.angle_beta   90.00
_cell.angle_gamma   90.00
#
_symmetry.space_group_name_H-M   'P 1'
#
loop_
_entity.id
_entity.type
_entity.pdbx_description
1 polymer ?
#
loop_
_entity_poly.entity_id
_entity_poly.type
_entity_poly.pdbx_seq_one_letter_code
_entity_poly.pdbx_strand_id
1 'polypeptide(L)'
;MGGSHSREDLDLSDSEDDDSASHASDASSDFATPPPSSAKPSAVGAATPASIDAIDRHLRSLHLKYAEPISPNPSPGTNPGGATAAALNAVKLYLHIGGSSPSARWIISDRLAAASFVRSGDTSDPDDDALATGPWCLVVGSKIRARVGPELQLKTFPAQRRVDFVADGVWAIKFLHADGYPNFYAKYQSCLFENSYGVAATDEGRAKVFGKDFAAWARPEDGDESIWEDATDGFAPSPSRSPMPSRSPMLKPLMEDLREYEEPVEEGGGIQSLALGALDNSFLVGDSGIQVVRNFEHGIHGKGMSVKFSGGSTNFSTPKKALLMRAETNMLLMSPATDGKPHAKGVHQLDIETGRVVSEWKFEKDGADINMRDITNDSKGAQMDPSESTFLGLDDNRLCRWDMRDRRGIVQNLASATESPILQWTQGHQFSRGTNFQCFASTGDGSIVVGSFDGKIRLYSKSSMRMAKTAFPGLGSPITHVDVTYDGKWILGTTDTYLILICTIFIDKNGTEKTGFGGRMGNRIAAPRLLKLTPLDSHLAGQNNKFREGRFSWVTENGKQERHLVATVGKYSVVWNFLQVKNSHHECYHCQEGLKSCYCYKVIPKDESIVASRFMHEKYAVSDSPEAPLVVATPMKVTSFSICSKH
;
A
#
# COMPACT_ATOMS: atom_id res chain seq x y z
N MET A 1 -9.25 -8.44 16.24
CA MET A 1 -8.74 -7.49 15.22
C MET A 1 -9.30 -6.10 15.52
N GLY A 2 -8.52 -5.02 15.39
CA GLY A 2 -8.96 -3.64 15.65
C GLY A 2 -8.86 -2.79 14.38
N GLY A 3 -9.75 -1.82 14.21
CA GLY A 3 -9.62 -0.81 13.15
C GLY A 3 -8.38 0.05 13.38
N SER A 4 -7.76 0.58 12.31
CA SER A 4 -6.57 1.42 12.42
C SER A 4 -6.76 2.59 13.40
N HIS A 5 -7.91 3.25 13.34
CA HIS A 5 -8.27 4.38 14.21
C HIS A 5 -8.28 4.06 15.71
N SER A 6 -8.62 2.82 16.12
CA SER A 6 -8.69 2.48 17.56
C SER A 6 -7.31 2.37 18.23
N ARG A 7 -6.23 2.51 17.47
CA ARG A 7 -4.84 2.37 17.94
C ARG A 7 -4.06 3.70 17.92
N GLU A 8 -4.68 4.78 17.42
CA GLU A 8 -4.00 6.07 17.21
C GLU A 8 -4.34 7.11 18.28
N ASP A 9 -5.54 7.03 18.88
CA ASP A 9 -6.05 7.99 19.88
C ASP A 9 -5.57 7.71 21.30
N LEU A 10 -4.25 7.66 21.49
CA LEU A 10 -3.68 7.99 22.79
C LEU A 10 -3.33 9.47 22.76
N ASP A 11 -4.27 10.29 23.22
CA ASP A 11 -4.04 11.70 23.54
C ASP A 11 -2.75 11.77 24.36
N LEU A 12 -1.77 12.50 23.83
CA LEU A 12 -0.54 12.82 24.54
C LEU A 12 -0.91 13.80 25.67
N SER A 13 -1.49 13.26 26.74
CA SER A 13 -1.67 13.93 28.01
C SER A 13 -0.28 14.35 28.49
N ASP A 14 0.07 15.63 28.32
CA ASP A 14 1.23 16.26 28.97
C ASP A 14 0.92 16.40 30.49
N SER A 15 0.56 15.31 31.17
CA SER A 15 0.51 15.23 32.62
C SER A 15 1.92 14.90 33.11
N GLU A 16 2.59 15.92 33.64
CA GLU A 16 3.88 15.82 34.31
C GLU A 16 3.69 15.07 35.64
N ASP A 17 3.85 13.76 35.64
CA ASP A 17 3.99 12.98 36.88
C ASP A 17 5.49 12.88 37.23
N ASP A 18 5.93 13.74 38.15
CA ASP A 18 7.20 13.65 38.85
C ASP A 18 7.13 12.49 39.87
N ASP A 19 7.42 11.27 39.42
CA ASP A 19 7.61 10.12 40.32
C ASP A 19 8.99 10.18 40.99
N SER A 20 9.07 10.95 42.07
CA SER A 20 10.13 10.80 43.08
C SER A 20 9.79 9.60 43.98
N ALA A 21 10.36 8.44 43.66
CA ALA A 21 10.26 7.24 44.46
C ALA A 21 10.85 7.46 45.87
N SER A 22 9.99 7.49 46.89
CA SER A 22 10.40 7.30 48.29
C SER A 22 9.94 5.91 48.74
N HIS A 23 10.88 4.96 48.74
CA HIS A 23 10.69 3.67 49.39
C HIS A 23 10.79 3.87 50.92
N ALA A 24 9.63 3.93 51.57
CA ALA A 24 9.52 3.68 53.00
C ALA A 24 9.40 2.16 53.22
N SER A 25 10.32 1.60 54.01
CA SER A 25 10.17 0.27 54.60
C SER A 25 10.20 0.43 56.12
N ASP A 26 9.17 -0.11 56.76
CA ASP A 26 9.01 -0.19 58.20
C ASP A 26 10.11 -1.05 58.83
N ALA A 27 10.71 -0.55 59.91
CA ALA A 27 11.24 -1.39 60.98
C ALA A 27 11.25 -0.60 62.30
N SER A 28 10.41 -1.05 63.23
CA SER A 28 10.36 -0.63 64.63
C SER A 28 11.56 -1.14 65.42
N SER A 29 12.14 -0.29 66.26
CA SER A 29 12.65 -0.69 67.59
C SER A 29 12.98 0.55 68.44
N ASP A 30 12.46 0.54 69.66
CA ASP A 30 12.79 1.42 70.77
C ASP A 30 14.28 1.34 71.15
N PHE A 31 14.92 2.46 71.54
CA PHE A 31 15.42 2.69 72.92
C PHE A 31 16.16 4.05 73.08
N ALA A 32 15.69 4.83 74.05
CA ALA A 32 16.38 5.76 74.99
C ALA A 32 17.60 6.65 74.60
N THR A 33 17.42 7.97 74.84
CA THR A 33 18.45 8.95 75.30
C THR A 33 18.80 8.70 76.79
N PRO A 34 19.98 9.06 77.36
CA PRO A 34 20.46 10.47 77.59
C PRO A 34 22.04 10.60 77.67
N PRO A 35 22.68 11.63 78.28
CA PRO A 35 22.93 12.98 77.74
C PRO A 35 24.46 13.40 77.86
N PRO A 36 24.91 14.68 78.04
CA PRO A 36 26.03 15.25 77.26
C PRO A 36 27.33 15.53 78.06
N SER A 37 28.49 15.65 77.40
CA SER A 37 29.58 16.49 77.96
C SER A 37 30.66 16.93 76.94
N SER A 38 30.94 18.24 77.03
CA SER A 38 32.21 18.95 76.85
C SER A 38 33.04 18.79 75.56
N ALA A 39 33.06 19.86 74.74
CA ALA A 39 34.29 20.34 74.09
C ALA A 39 34.13 21.75 73.51
N LYS A 40 35.10 22.64 73.79
CA LYS A 40 35.57 23.77 72.96
C LYS A 40 37.00 24.12 73.42
N PRO A 41 37.84 24.83 72.62
CA PRO A 41 37.84 24.99 71.16
C PRO A 41 39.25 24.86 70.52
N SER A 42 39.35 24.47 69.25
CA SER A 42 40.47 24.92 68.39
C SER A 42 40.19 24.71 66.90
N ALA A 43 40.00 25.84 66.23
CA ALA A 43 40.24 26.20 64.83
C ALA A 43 40.79 25.12 63.86
N VAL A 44 39.99 24.79 62.84
CA VAL A 44 40.42 24.63 61.44
C VAL A 44 39.27 25.15 60.56
N GLY A 45 39.58 26.09 59.67
CA GLY A 45 38.59 26.82 58.87
C GLY A 45 37.92 25.95 57.81
N ALA A 46 36.59 25.90 57.84
CA ALA A 46 35.76 25.41 56.75
C ALA A 46 35.36 26.60 55.88
N ALA A 47 35.75 26.56 54.61
CA ALA A 47 35.27 27.48 53.58
C ALA A 47 33.77 27.24 53.34
N THR A 48 33.00 28.33 53.37
CA THR A 48 31.60 28.41 52.96
C THR A 48 31.45 27.95 51.50
N PRO A 49 30.36 27.26 51.12
CA PRO A 49 30.08 27.03 49.70
C PRO A 49 29.85 28.38 49.02
N ALA A 50 30.55 28.60 47.91
CA ALA A 50 30.40 29.81 47.12
C ALA A 50 28.93 29.97 46.69
N SER A 51 28.37 31.17 46.86
CA SER A 51 27.01 31.45 46.41
C SER A 51 26.90 31.23 44.90
N ILE A 52 25.70 30.87 44.45
CA ILE A 52 25.36 30.67 43.03
C ILE A 52 25.84 31.85 42.16
N ASP A 53 25.84 33.07 42.69
CA ASP A 53 26.37 34.26 42.03
C ASP A 53 27.88 34.23 41.73
N ALA A 54 28.68 33.53 42.54
CA ALA A 54 30.11 33.39 42.30
C ALA A 54 30.39 32.41 41.15
N ILE A 55 29.58 31.36 41.03
CA ILE A 55 29.64 30.39 39.92
C ILE A 55 29.19 31.07 38.62
N ASP A 56 28.15 31.90 38.68
CA ASP A 56 27.62 32.62 37.52
C ASP A 56 28.58 33.70 37.01
N ARG A 57 29.29 34.40 37.90
CA ARG A 57 30.38 35.31 37.51
C ARG A 57 31.57 34.57 36.89
N HIS A 58 31.88 33.36 37.35
CA HIS A 58 32.97 32.57 36.79
C HIS A 58 32.62 32.02 35.39
N LEU A 59 31.38 31.56 35.20
CA LEU A 59 30.87 31.11 33.89
C LEU A 59 30.84 32.23 32.86
N ARG A 60 30.46 33.46 33.24
CA ARG A 60 30.48 34.63 32.35
C ARG A 60 31.89 35.11 31.98
N SER A 61 32.89 34.81 32.82
CA SER A 61 34.30 35.15 32.56
C SER A 61 34.98 34.23 31.56
N LEU A 62 34.39 33.05 31.32
CA LEU A 62 34.81 32.13 30.27
C LEU A 62 34.11 32.55 28.98
N HIS A 63 34.85 33.19 28.06
CA HIS A 63 34.37 33.57 26.71
C HIS A 63 34.07 32.32 25.84
N LEU A 64 33.14 31.47 26.25
CA LEU A 64 32.64 30.35 25.50
C LEU A 64 31.59 30.87 24.50
N LYS A 65 31.87 30.72 23.21
CA LYS A 65 30.88 30.96 22.14
C LYS A 65 29.81 29.87 22.19
N TYR A 66 28.78 30.06 23.00
CA TYR A 66 27.51 29.36 22.88
C TYR A 66 26.36 30.36 22.86
N ALA A 67 25.40 30.09 21.96
CA ALA A 67 24.17 30.85 21.80
C ALA A 67 23.39 30.92 23.13
N GLU A 68 22.77 32.07 23.39
CA GLU A 68 22.03 32.32 24.61
C GLU A 68 20.91 31.29 24.88
N PRO A 69 20.63 30.97 26.14
CA PRO A 69 19.51 30.09 26.50
C PRO A 69 18.17 30.75 26.15
N ILE A 70 17.37 30.06 25.34
CA ILE A 70 16.02 30.45 24.95
C ILE A 70 15.10 30.35 26.18
N SER A 71 14.57 31.49 26.64
CA SER A 71 13.48 31.53 27.63
C SER A 71 12.18 31.00 27.02
N PRO A 72 11.38 30.18 27.73
CA PRO A 72 10.17 29.55 27.16
C PRO A 72 8.98 30.47 26.88
N ASN A 73 9.06 31.77 27.12
CA ASN A 73 7.96 32.72 26.91
C ASN A 73 8.49 34.12 26.52
N PRO A 74 8.39 34.56 25.25
CA PRO A 74 8.55 35.97 24.94
C PRO A 74 7.25 36.72 25.27
N SER A 75 7.35 37.75 26.11
CA SER A 75 6.30 38.77 26.23
C SER A 75 6.09 39.47 24.88
N PRO A 76 4.88 39.99 24.56
CA PRO A 76 4.59 40.60 23.27
C PRO A 76 5.29 41.97 23.17
N GLY A 77 6.52 41.96 22.67
CA GLY A 77 7.32 43.13 22.34
C GLY A 77 7.40 43.31 20.83
N THR A 78 7.00 44.49 20.38
CA THR A 78 6.94 45.00 19.01
C THR A 78 8.20 44.75 18.16
N ASN A 79 8.10 43.81 17.20
CA ASN A 79 8.85 43.76 15.94
C ASN A 79 8.09 42.85 14.94
N PRO A 80 7.75 43.30 13.71
CA PRO A 80 7.12 42.45 12.70
C PRO A 80 8.17 41.63 11.92
N GLY A 81 9.07 40.96 12.65
CA GLY A 81 10.11 40.09 12.09
C GLY A 81 9.76 38.63 12.35
N GLY A 82 9.64 37.82 11.30
CA GLY A 82 9.28 36.41 11.39
C GLY A 82 10.17 35.59 12.32
N ALA A 83 9.66 34.46 12.80
CA ALA A 83 10.38 33.55 13.69
C ALA A 83 11.74 33.12 13.10
N THR A 84 12.75 32.96 13.95
CA THR A 84 14.08 32.51 13.51
C THR A 84 14.02 31.07 12.98
N ALA A 85 14.87 30.72 12.01
CA ALA A 85 14.91 29.37 11.45
C ALA A 85 15.13 28.27 12.51
N ALA A 86 15.89 28.58 13.56
CA ALA A 86 16.08 27.69 14.70
C ALA A 86 14.78 27.42 15.47
N ALA A 87 13.95 28.45 15.68
CA ALA A 87 12.66 28.31 16.35
C ALA A 87 11.64 27.54 15.50
N LEU A 88 11.64 27.73 14.18
CA LEU A 88 10.76 27.01 13.24
C LEU A 88 11.07 25.51 13.18
N ASN A 89 12.35 25.15 13.28
CA ASN A 89 12.80 23.76 13.19
C ASN A 89 12.77 23.03 14.53
N ALA A 90 12.47 23.72 15.64
CA ALA A 90 12.47 23.14 16.98
C ALA A 90 11.27 22.19 17.18
N VAL A 91 11.56 20.95 17.56
CA VAL A 91 10.59 19.86 17.73
C VAL A 91 10.81 19.08 19.02
N LYS A 92 9.74 18.49 19.54
CA LYS A 92 9.79 17.40 20.52
C LYS A 92 9.74 16.08 19.76
N LEU A 93 10.68 15.17 20.02
CA LEU A 93 10.79 13.89 19.33
C LEU A 93 10.29 12.75 20.22
N TYR A 94 9.43 11.90 19.67
CA TYR A 94 8.83 10.77 20.35
C TYR A 94 9.15 9.46 19.60
N LEU A 95 9.34 8.39 20.36
CA LEU A 95 9.49 7.03 19.86
C LEU A 95 8.28 6.21 20.30
N HIS A 96 7.69 5.46 19.37
CA HIS A 96 6.65 4.50 19.69
C HIS A 96 7.27 3.18 20.18
N ILE A 97 6.83 2.69 21.33
CA ILE A 97 7.26 1.41 21.90
C ILE A 97 6.06 0.50 22.16
N GLY A 98 6.29 -0.80 22.32
CA GLY A 98 5.24 -1.78 22.65
C GLY A 98 4.39 -2.26 21.46
N GLY A 99 4.66 -1.78 20.24
CA GLY A 99 4.04 -2.29 19.01
C GLY A 99 2.50 -2.24 19.04
N SER A 100 1.84 -3.38 18.85
CA SER A 100 0.37 -3.49 18.93
C SER A 100 -0.13 -4.04 20.28
N SER A 101 0.74 -4.13 21.29
CA SER A 101 0.40 -4.68 22.60
C SER A 101 -0.36 -3.67 23.48
N PRO A 102 -0.99 -4.10 24.58
CA PRO A 102 -1.64 -3.19 25.54
C PRO A 102 -0.69 -2.18 26.20
N SER A 103 0.62 -2.44 26.17
CA SER A 103 1.64 -1.50 26.68
C SER A 103 2.17 -0.54 25.61
N ALA A 104 1.56 -0.53 24.42
CA ALA A 104 1.89 0.39 23.34
C ALA A 104 1.73 1.84 23.78
N ARG A 105 2.80 2.64 23.62
CA ARG A 105 2.80 4.05 24.01
C ARG A 105 3.88 4.84 23.29
N TRP A 106 3.67 6.14 23.21
CA TRP A 106 4.69 7.11 22.83
C TRP A 106 5.54 7.48 24.04
N ILE A 107 6.86 7.40 23.91
CA ILE A 107 7.82 7.91 24.89
C ILE A 107 8.58 9.10 24.32
N ILE A 108 8.90 10.07 25.17
CA ILE A 108 9.72 11.21 24.77
C ILE A 108 11.15 10.72 24.60
N SER A 109 11.66 10.83 23.37
CA SER A 109 13.07 10.57 23.07
C SER A 109 13.92 11.82 23.33
N ASP A 110 13.46 12.98 22.89
CA ASP A 110 14.14 14.26 23.08
C ASP A 110 13.12 15.37 23.31
N ARG A 111 13.32 16.15 24.38
CA ARG A 111 12.43 17.28 24.72
C ARG A 111 12.62 18.46 23.75
N LEU A 112 13.82 18.60 23.20
CA LEU A 112 14.16 19.62 22.23
C LEU A 112 15.15 19.05 21.22
N ALA A 113 14.75 18.99 19.97
CA ALA A 113 15.56 18.62 18.82
C ALA A 113 15.29 19.59 17.67
N ALA A 114 16.09 19.52 16.61
CA ALA A 114 15.87 20.25 15.37
C ALA A 114 15.58 19.29 14.22
N ALA A 115 14.50 19.53 13.47
CA ALA A 115 14.19 18.82 12.23
C ALA A 115 14.71 19.61 11.02
N SER A 116 15.43 18.94 10.12
CA SER A 116 15.98 19.56 8.92
C SER A 116 16.02 18.57 7.75
N PHE A 117 16.23 19.09 6.54
CA PHE A 117 16.45 18.30 5.34
C PHE A 117 17.81 18.65 4.76
N VAL A 118 18.63 17.63 4.54
CA VAL A 118 20.00 17.74 4.04
C VAL A 118 20.20 16.77 2.88
N ARG A 119 21.13 17.05 1.97
CA ARG A 119 21.48 16.11 0.90
C ARG A 119 22.53 15.12 1.38
N SER A 120 22.42 13.87 0.95
CA SER A 120 23.45 12.88 1.22
C SER A 120 24.75 13.29 0.52
N GLY A 121 25.88 13.28 1.25
CA GLY A 121 27.16 13.80 0.77
C GLY A 121 27.46 15.24 1.19
N ASP A 122 26.52 15.94 1.84
CA ASP A 122 26.78 17.19 2.55
C ASP A 122 27.48 16.84 3.88
N THR A 123 28.77 16.50 3.80
CA THR A 123 29.65 16.42 4.96
C THR A 123 29.91 17.84 5.43
N SER A 124 29.78 18.09 6.73
CA SER A 124 30.10 19.39 7.35
C SER A 124 31.61 19.71 7.32
N ASP A 125 32.35 19.10 6.40
CA ASP A 125 33.79 19.27 6.24
C ASP A 125 34.00 20.38 5.18
N PRO A 126 34.42 21.59 5.59
CA PRO A 126 34.50 22.74 4.70
C PRO A 126 35.54 22.60 3.58
N ASP A 127 36.32 21.50 3.56
CA ASP A 127 37.34 21.19 2.57
C ASP A 127 36.88 20.17 1.50
N ASP A 128 35.64 19.67 1.56
CA ASP A 128 35.08 18.72 0.59
C ASP A 128 34.19 19.46 -0.44
N ASP A 129 34.80 19.96 -1.52
CA ASP A 129 34.14 20.68 -2.65
C ASP A 129 33.19 19.81 -3.49
N ALA A 130 32.84 18.60 -3.02
CA ALA A 130 31.89 17.74 -3.69
C ALA A 130 30.48 18.35 -3.58
N LEU A 131 29.95 18.86 -4.70
CA LEU A 131 28.54 19.25 -4.84
C LEU A 131 27.64 18.16 -4.21
N ALA A 132 26.87 18.53 -3.19
CA ALA A 132 25.90 17.64 -2.54
C ALA A 132 24.83 17.19 -3.56
N THR A 133 25.11 16.07 -4.21
CA THR A 133 24.33 15.50 -5.31
C THR A 133 23.48 14.31 -4.86
N GLY A 134 23.68 13.84 -3.63
CA GLY A 134 22.92 12.72 -3.09
C GLY A 134 21.46 13.08 -2.75
N PRO A 135 20.63 12.06 -2.50
CA PRO A 135 19.21 12.26 -2.21
C PRO A 135 18.99 13.09 -0.95
N TRP A 136 17.88 13.80 -0.88
CA TRP A 136 17.42 14.47 0.33
C TRP A 136 17.13 13.46 1.44
N CYS A 137 17.57 13.77 2.65
CA CYS A 137 17.35 13.02 3.86
C CYS A 137 16.71 13.93 4.92
N LEU A 138 15.71 13.42 5.62
CA LEU A 138 15.20 13.98 6.87
C LEU A 138 16.21 13.69 7.98
N VAL A 139 16.63 14.74 8.69
CA VAL A 139 17.47 14.65 9.88
C VAL A 139 16.71 15.23 11.07
N VAL A 140 16.67 14.49 12.18
CA VAL A 140 16.09 14.99 13.44
C VAL A 140 17.08 14.77 14.57
N GLY A 141 17.63 15.87 15.08
CA GLY A 141 18.70 15.82 16.09
C GLY A 141 19.87 14.94 15.63
N SER A 142 20.41 14.13 16.55
CA SER A 142 21.46 13.15 16.26
C SER A 142 20.95 11.72 16.03
N LYS A 143 19.64 11.47 16.21
CA LYS A 143 19.08 10.11 16.25
C LYS A 143 18.52 9.63 14.93
N ILE A 144 18.03 10.56 14.09
CA ILE A 144 17.33 10.20 12.86
C ILE A 144 18.07 10.80 11.67
N ARG A 145 18.41 9.95 10.71
CA ARG A 145 18.77 10.33 9.35
C ARG A 145 18.13 9.30 8.41
N ALA A 146 17.11 9.72 7.68
CA ALA A 146 16.35 8.82 6.81
C ALA A 146 16.10 9.48 5.45
N ARG A 147 16.23 8.70 4.37
CA ARG A 147 16.00 9.20 3.01
C ARG A 147 14.55 9.67 2.87
N VAL A 148 14.35 10.87 2.31
CA VAL A 148 13.00 11.34 1.98
C VAL A 148 12.45 10.52 0.83
N GLY A 149 11.38 9.77 1.09
CA GLY A 149 10.75 8.91 0.11
C GLY A 149 9.47 8.28 0.66
N PRO A 150 8.72 7.54 -0.19
CA PRO A 150 7.50 6.85 0.23
C PRO A 150 7.72 5.87 1.41
N GLU A 151 8.92 5.32 1.54
CA GLU A 151 9.32 4.40 2.62
C GLU A 151 9.27 5.04 4.02
N LEU A 152 9.33 6.37 4.13
CA LEU A 152 9.12 7.06 5.42
C LEU A 152 7.69 6.89 5.93
N GLN A 153 6.74 6.54 5.05
CA GLN A 153 5.31 6.39 5.38
C GLN A 153 4.75 7.58 6.17
N LEU A 154 5.22 8.79 5.85
CA LEU A 154 4.91 9.98 6.64
C LEU A 154 3.40 10.26 6.65
N LYS A 155 2.82 10.31 7.86
CA LYS A 155 1.43 10.67 8.12
C LYS A 155 1.38 11.97 8.90
N THR A 156 0.48 12.86 8.49
CA THR A 156 0.37 14.22 9.03
C THR A 156 -0.83 14.37 9.96
N PHE A 157 -0.65 15.14 11.03
CA PHE A 157 -1.69 15.57 11.95
C PHE A 157 -1.59 17.09 12.15
N PRO A 158 -2.07 17.92 11.20
CA PRO A 158 -1.87 19.37 11.24
C PRO A 158 -2.44 20.03 12.50
N ALA A 159 -3.62 19.60 12.96
CA ALA A 159 -4.26 20.11 14.17
C ALA A 159 -3.40 19.90 15.43
N GLN A 160 -2.58 18.83 15.45
CA GLN A 160 -1.64 18.53 16.54
C GLN A 160 -0.25 19.12 16.30
N ARG A 161 -0.01 19.76 15.14
CA ARG A 161 1.32 20.16 14.65
C ARG A 161 2.31 19.00 14.74
N ARG A 162 1.89 17.84 14.24
CA ARG A 162 2.61 16.57 14.39
C ARG A 162 2.71 15.82 13.08
N VAL A 163 3.81 15.12 12.88
CA VAL A 163 3.93 14.08 11.84
C VAL A 163 4.51 12.81 12.43
N ASP A 164 4.01 11.68 11.95
CA ASP A 164 4.46 10.34 12.30
C ASP A 164 5.13 9.69 11.08
N PHE A 165 6.20 8.94 11.28
CA PHE A 165 6.97 8.34 10.19
C PHE A 165 7.79 7.12 10.65
N VAL A 166 8.30 6.37 9.68
CA VAL A 166 9.14 5.19 9.91
C VAL A 166 10.60 5.52 9.59
N ALA A 167 11.50 5.23 10.54
CA ALA A 167 12.96 5.30 10.39
C ALA A 167 13.62 4.37 11.42
N ASP A 168 13.89 3.11 11.04
CA ASP A 168 14.37 2.05 11.95
C ASP A 168 13.58 1.96 13.27
N GLY A 169 12.27 2.19 13.17
CA GLY A 169 11.36 2.43 14.29
C GLY A 169 10.24 3.36 13.86
N VAL A 170 9.25 3.56 14.72
CA VAL A 170 8.11 4.45 14.46
C VAL A 170 8.26 5.69 15.33
N TRP A 171 8.34 6.84 14.69
CA TRP A 171 8.66 8.12 15.33
C TRP A 171 7.56 9.13 15.11
N ALA A 172 7.46 10.09 16.02
CA ALA A 172 6.63 11.27 15.86
C ALA A 172 7.43 12.52 16.22
N ILE A 173 7.29 13.58 15.43
CA ILE A 173 7.78 14.91 15.78
C ILE A 173 6.60 15.85 15.99
N LYS A 174 6.62 16.61 17.09
CA LYS A 174 5.65 17.67 17.40
C LYS A 174 6.36 19.02 17.35
N PHE A 175 5.88 19.92 16.51
CA PHE A 175 6.47 21.24 16.32
C PHE A 175 6.12 22.17 17.48
N LEU A 176 7.13 22.83 18.04
CA LEU A 176 6.95 23.75 19.17
C LEU A 176 6.33 25.07 18.67
N HIS A 177 6.79 25.56 17.52
CA HIS A 177 6.28 26.77 16.88
C HIS A 177 5.04 26.48 16.00
N ALA A 178 4.10 27.43 15.91
CA ALA A 178 2.89 27.30 15.09
C ALA A 178 3.22 27.09 13.60
N ASP A 179 4.13 27.91 13.07
CA ASP A 179 4.57 27.84 11.68
C ASP A 179 5.59 26.73 11.40
N GLY A 180 6.03 25.96 12.40
CA GLY A 180 7.01 24.90 12.20
C GLY A 180 6.50 23.77 11.30
N TYR A 181 5.29 23.29 11.59
CA TYR A 181 4.63 22.22 10.83
C TYR A 181 4.43 22.56 9.33
N PRO A 182 3.78 23.68 8.94
CA PRO A 182 3.52 23.96 7.53
C PRO A 182 4.83 24.15 6.73
N ASN A 183 5.83 24.81 7.32
CA ASN A 183 7.15 24.97 6.69
C ASN A 183 7.86 23.62 6.49
N PHE A 184 7.82 22.76 7.50
CA PHE A 184 8.37 21.41 7.40
C PHE A 184 7.68 20.60 6.30
N TYR A 185 6.34 20.60 6.27
CA TYR A 185 5.58 19.80 5.31
C TYR A 185 5.81 20.28 3.87
N ALA A 186 5.82 21.60 3.64
CA ALA A 186 6.15 22.17 2.33
C ALA A 186 7.56 21.74 1.87
N LYS A 187 8.55 21.80 2.77
CA LYS A 187 9.93 21.38 2.45
C LYS A 187 10.04 19.87 2.22
N TYR A 188 9.32 19.06 3.00
CA TYR A 188 9.20 17.62 2.81
C TYR A 188 8.67 17.28 1.40
N GLN A 189 7.58 17.92 0.98
CA GLN A 189 6.98 17.68 -0.34
C GLN A 189 7.94 18.04 -1.48
N SER A 190 8.68 19.15 -1.37
CA SER A 190 9.71 19.51 -2.35
C SER A 190 10.86 18.50 -2.40
N CYS A 191 11.36 18.07 -1.24
CA CYS A 191 12.42 17.07 -1.16
C CYS A 191 11.96 15.70 -1.72
N LEU A 192 10.72 15.30 -1.42
CA LEU A 192 10.10 14.09 -1.92
C LEU A 192 9.97 14.12 -3.44
N PHE A 193 9.49 15.23 -4.01
CA PHE A 193 9.37 15.42 -5.43
C PHE A 193 10.75 15.32 -6.12
N GLU A 194 11.76 16.05 -5.63
CA GLU A 194 13.12 15.99 -6.19
C GLU A 194 13.71 14.58 -6.15
N ASN A 195 13.59 13.89 -5.01
CA ASN A 195 14.07 12.52 -4.87
C ASN A 195 13.34 11.52 -5.77
N SER A 196 12.09 11.79 -6.14
CA SER A 196 11.23 10.90 -6.92
C SER A 196 11.42 11.07 -8.43
N TYR A 197 11.66 12.30 -8.89
CA TYR A 197 11.68 12.63 -10.32
C TYR A 197 13.04 13.16 -10.83
N GLY A 198 13.98 13.46 -9.94
CA GLY A 198 15.29 14.00 -10.31
C GLY A 198 15.24 15.40 -10.91
N VAL A 199 14.16 16.15 -10.66
CA VAL A 199 13.96 17.53 -11.13
C VAL A 199 13.51 18.41 -9.98
N ALA A 200 13.92 19.68 -9.99
CA ALA A 200 13.57 20.65 -8.96
C ALA A 200 12.05 20.79 -8.79
N ALA A 201 11.58 20.96 -7.55
CA ALA A 201 10.15 21.06 -7.22
C ALA A 201 9.49 22.41 -7.58
N THR A 202 9.92 23.03 -8.68
CA THR A 202 9.34 24.27 -9.23
C THR A 202 8.13 23.97 -10.11
N ASP A 203 7.40 25.02 -10.50
CA ASP A 203 6.28 24.89 -11.42
C ASP A 203 6.70 24.33 -12.78
N GLU A 204 7.86 24.73 -13.30
CA GLU A 204 8.41 24.14 -14.53
C GLU A 204 8.78 22.68 -14.34
N GLY A 205 9.36 22.32 -13.19
CA GLY A 205 9.71 20.94 -12.85
C GLY A 205 8.47 20.05 -12.76
N ARG A 206 7.43 20.51 -12.06
CA ARG A 206 6.13 19.83 -11.97
C ARG A 206 5.47 19.69 -13.34
N ALA A 207 5.47 20.75 -14.15
CA ALA A 207 4.92 20.71 -15.51
C ALA A 207 5.69 19.74 -16.43
N LYS A 208 7.01 19.59 -16.24
CA LYS A 208 7.83 18.62 -16.98
C LYS A 208 7.48 17.17 -16.64
N VAL A 209 7.12 16.88 -15.38
CA VAL A 209 6.77 15.54 -14.92
C VAL A 209 5.34 15.16 -15.31
N PHE A 210 4.38 16.02 -14.97
CA PHE A 210 2.95 15.70 -15.10
C PHE A 210 2.35 16.17 -16.42
N GLY A 211 2.96 17.15 -17.08
CA GLY A 211 2.37 17.80 -18.24
C GLY A 211 1.14 18.65 -17.89
N LYS A 212 0.54 19.26 -18.92
CA LYS A 212 -0.61 20.16 -18.75
C LYS A 212 -1.92 19.42 -18.44
N ASP A 213 -2.06 18.21 -18.94
CA ASP A 213 -3.29 17.41 -18.80
C ASP A 213 -3.46 16.85 -17.37
N PHE A 214 -2.39 16.77 -16.57
CA PHE A 214 -2.42 16.19 -15.22
C PHE A 214 -1.96 17.19 -14.16
N ALA A 215 -2.20 18.49 -14.37
CA ALA A 215 -1.86 19.53 -13.40
C ALA A 215 -2.49 19.25 -12.01
N ALA A 216 -3.72 18.73 -11.98
CA ALA A 216 -4.40 18.30 -10.76
C ALA A 216 -3.66 17.20 -9.96
N TRP A 217 -2.71 16.47 -10.55
CA TRP A 217 -1.89 15.50 -9.83
C TRP A 217 -0.68 16.17 -9.16
N ALA A 218 -0.22 17.29 -9.73
CA ALA A 218 0.86 18.12 -9.19
C ALA A 218 0.37 19.07 -8.10
N ARG A 219 -0.89 19.52 -8.23
CA ARG A 219 -1.63 20.43 -7.35
C ARG A 219 -3.06 19.91 -7.18
N PRO A 220 -3.27 18.97 -6.24
CA PRO A 220 -4.57 18.34 -6.00
C PRO A 220 -5.71 19.32 -5.68
N GLU A 221 -5.37 20.48 -5.13
CA GLU A 221 -6.29 21.61 -4.92
C GLU A 221 -6.93 22.15 -6.21
N ASP A 222 -6.31 21.96 -7.37
CA ASP A 222 -6.84 22.35 -8.68
C ASP A 222 -7.72 21.25 -9.32
N GLY A 223 -7.85 20.08 -8.66
CA GLY A 223 -8.58 18.93 -9.16
C GLY A 223 -10.10 19.07 -9.04
N ASP A 224 -10.82 18.38 -9.93
CA ASP A 224 -12.28 18.35 -9.89
C ASP A 224 -12.78 17.33 -8.84
N GLU A 225 -13.02 17.81 -7.61
CA GLU A 225 -13.51 16.97 -6.50
C GLU A 225 -14.97 16.55 -6.67
N SER A 226 -15.77 17.21 -7.53
CA SER A 226 -17.18 16.83 -7.76
C SER A 226 -17.30 15.42 -8.34
N ILE A 227 -16.30 14.98 -9.11
CA ILE A 227 -16.20 13.61 -9.65
C ILE A 227 -16.20 12.56 -8.54
N TRP A 228 -15.66 12.87 -7.36
CA TRP A 228 -15.69 11.97 -6.20
C TRP A 228 -17.03 12.00 -5.45
N GLU A 229 -17.76 13.11 -5.53
CA GLU A 229 -19.08 13.28 -4.91
C GLU A 229 -20.17 12.57 -5.74
N ASP A 230 -20.20 12.79 -7.06
CA ASP A 230 -21.12 12.13 -7.99
C ASP A 230 -20.93 10.60 -8.03
N ALA A 231 -19.71 10.15 -7.76
CA ALA A 231 -19.37 8.73 -7.62
C ALA A 231 -20.03 8.03 -6.41
N THR A 232 -20.64 8.80 -5.50
CA THR A 232 -21.40 8.29 -4.35
C THR A 232 -22.92 8.28 -4.59
N ASP A 233 -23.44 9.04 -5.56
CA ASP A 233 -24.88 9.16 -5.82
C ASP A 233 -25.48 8.03 -6.68
N GLY A 234 -24.65 7.18 -7.29
CA GLY A 234 -25.10 5.93 -7.92
C GLY A 234 -25.54 4.84 -6.92
N PHE A 235 -25.35 5.05 -5.62
CA PHE A 235 -25.73 4.13 -4.56
C PHE A 235 -27.11 4.49 -4.01
N ALA A 236 -28.17 4.30 -4.80
CA ALA A 236 -29.52 4.41 -4.27
C ALA A 236 -29.68 3.42 -3.10
N PRO A 237 -30.00 3.88 -1.87
CA PRO A 237 -30.28 2.98 -0.78
C PRO A 237 -31.58 2.23 -1.10
N SER A 238 -31.57 0.92 -0.85
CA SER A 238 -32.80 0.11 -0.84
C SER A 238 -33.85 0.79 0.05
N PRO A 239 -35.15 0.73 -0.29
CA PRO A 239 -36.18 1.45 0.44
C PRO A 239 -36.47 0.78 1.79
N SER A 240 -35.72 1.14 2.83
CA SER A 240 -36.18 1.06 4.22
C SER A 240 -35.42 2.06 5.08
N ARG A 241 -35.99 3.27 5.20
CA ARG A 241 -35.64 4.24 6.23
C ARG A 241 -35.80 3.60 7.62
N SER A 242 -34.71 3.51 8.37
CA SER A 242 -34.79 3.63 9.83
C SER A 242 -33.77 4.70 10.28
N PRO A 243 -34.08 5.51 11.30
CA PRO A 243 -33.25 6.65 11.67
C PRO A 243 -31.96 6.16 12.36
N MET A 244 -30.82 6.73 11.97
CA MET A 244 -29.54 6.56 12.66
C MET A 244 -29.67 7.01 14.13
N PRO A 245 -29.36 6.17 15.14
CA PRO A 245 -29.27 6.64 16.51
C PRO A 245 -27.92 7.32 16.78
N SER A 246 -27.98 8.33 17.66
CA SER A 246 -26.87 9.19 18.05
C SER A 246 -25.81 8.48 18.90
N ARG A 247 -24.55 8.88 18.67
CA ARG A 247 -23.35 8.78 19.53
C ARG A 247 -23.53 8.13 20.91
N SER A 248 -22.88 6.99 21.11
CA SER A 248 -22.22 6.62 22.37
C SER A 248 -21.03 5.67 22.09
N PRO A 249 -19.89 5.81 22.81
CA PRO A 249 -18.67 5.06 22.53
C PRO A 249 -18.62 3.78 23.36
N MET A 250 -18.92 2.64 22.75
CA MET A 250 -18.43 1.33 23.19
C MET A 250 -18.20 0.46 21.97
N LEU A 251 -16.94 0.46 21.49
CA LEU A 251 -16.45 -0.53 20.54
C LEU A 251 -16.49 -1.90 21.24
N LYS A 252 -17.54 -2.69 21.01
CA LYS A 252 -17.40 -4.15 21.09
C LYS A 252 -16.51 -4.58 19.92
N PRO A 253 -15.53 -5.48 20.11
CA PRO A 253 -14.77 -6.00 18.99
C PRO A 253 -15.72 -6.74 18.06
N LEU A 254 -15.77 -6.33 16.79
CA LEU A 254 -16.38 -7.09 15.68
C LEU A 254 -15.53 -8.36 15.42
N MET A 255 -15.43 -9.21 16.44
CA MET A 255 -14.78 -10.51 16.40
C MET A 255 -15.83 -11.64 16.44
N GLU A 256 -17.09 -11.31 16.71
CA GLU A 256 -18.23 -12.23 16.72
C GLU A 256 -18.84 -12.48 15.33
N ASP A 257 -18.47 -11.70 14.31
CA ASP A 257 -19.14 -11.69 13.00
C ASP A 257 -18.28 -12.18 11.82
N LEU A 258 -17.07 -12.67 12.10
CA LEU A 258 -16.21 -13.34 11.11
C LEU A 258 -16.26 -14.84 11.38
N ARG A 259 -17.00 -15.60 10.57
CA ARG A 259 -16.86 -17.06 10.57
C ARG A 259 -15.58 -17.39 9.82
N GLU A 260 -14.55 -17.76 10.58
CA GLU A 260 -13.27 -18.22 10.06
C GLU A 260 -13.37 -19.72 9.80
N TYR A 261 -13.09 -20.12 8.56
CA TYR A 261 -12.98 -21.51 8.18
C TYR A 261 -11.59 -21.76 7.60
N GLU A 262 -10.86 -22.70 8.19
CA GLU A 262 -9.50 -23.05 7.79
C GLU A 262 -9.47 -24.42 7.10
N GLU A 263 -8.75 -24.49 5.99
CA GLU A 263 -8.45 -25.73 5.28
C GLU A 263 -6.92 -25.96 5.32
N PRO A 264 -6.44 -27.06 5.94
CA PRO A 264 -5.03 -27.41 5.93
C PRO A 264 -4.62 -27.95 4.56
N VAL A 265 -3.40 -27.63 4.13
CA VAL A 265 -2.79 -28.19 2.91
C VAL A 265 -2.23 -29.58 3.21
N GLU A 266 -2.28 -30.51 2.26
CA GLU A 266 -1.63 -31.81 2.41
C GLU A 266 -0.12 -31.67 2.68
N GLU A 267 0.44 -32.54 3.53
CA GLU A 267 1.86 -32.53 3.87
C GLU A 267 2.75 -32.57 2.62
N GLY A 268 3.60 -31.55 2.45
CA GLY A 268 4.72 -31.56 1.51
C GLY A 268 4.63 -30.68 0.26
N GLY A 269 3.66 -29.78 0.11
CA GLY A 269 3.58 -28.90 -1.07
C GLY A 269 2.91 -27.56 -0.79
N GLY A 270 3.64 -26.63 -0.15
CA GLY A 270 3.10 -25.32 0.23
C GLY A 270 2.48 -24.57 -0.95
N ILE A 271 1.41 -23.80 -0.66
CA ILE A 271 0.70 -22.99 -1.65
C ILE A 271 1.61 -21.88 -2.15
N GLN A 272 1.72 -21.75 -3.47
CA GLN A 272 2.49 -20.69 -4.13
C GLN A 272 1.59 -19.70 -4.88
N SER A 273 0.39 -20.13 -5.27
CA SER A 273 -0.58 -19.27 -5.95
C SER A 273 -2.01 -19.76 -5.76
N LEU A 274 -2.96 -18.84 -5.95
CA LEU A 274 -4.40 -19.04 -5.81
C LEU A 274 -5.10 -18.62 -7.11
N ALA A 275 -5.82 -19.56 -7.73
CA ALA A 275 -6.73 -19.28 -8.83
C ALA A 275 -8.18 -19.51 -8.37
N LEU A 276 -8.88 -18.42 -8.07
CA LEU A 276 -10.28 -18.47 -7.67
C LEU A 276 -11.17 -18.68 -8.91
N GLY A 277 -12.06 -19.66 -8.83
CA GLY A 277 -13.13 -19.81 -9.79
C GLY A 277 -14.35 -18.98 -9.42
N ALA A 278 -15.03 -18.47 -10.43
CA ALA A 278 -16.37 -17.95 -10.37
C ALA A 278 -17.42 -19.04 -10.61
N LEU A 279 -17.06 -20.28 -11.01
CA LEU A 279 -17.93 -21.47 -10.96
C LEU A 279 -17.73 -22.22 -9.64
N ASP A 280 -17.84 -23.54 -9.65
CA ASP A 280 -18.01 -24.36 -8.45
C ASP A 280 -16.71 -24.62 -7.69
N ASN A 281 -15.55 -24.39 -8.31
CA ASN A 281 -14.26 -24.79 -7.76
C ASN A 281 -13.24 -23.64 -7.81
N SER A 282 -12.31 -23.66 -6.87
CA SER A 282 -11.10 -22.85 -6.88
C SER A 282 -9.88 -23.77 -6.77
N PHE A 283 -8.70 -23.24 -7.06
CA PHE A 283 -7.50 -24.04 -7.26
C PHE A 283 -6.33 -23.46 -6.49
N LEU A 284 -5.70 -24.32 -5.68
CA LEU A 284 -4.48 -24.02 -4.94
C LEU A 284 -3.32 -24.61 -5.72
N VAL A 285 -2.44 -23.74 -6.22
CA VAL A 285 -1.27 -24.15 -6.98
C VAL A 285 -0.09 -24.20 -6.01
N GLY A 286 0.44 -25.41 -5.79
CA GLY A 286 1.58 -25.65 -4.91
C GLY A 286 2.75 -26.30 -5.65
N ASP A 287 3.78 -26.66 -4.90
CA ASP A 287 5.02 -27.22 -5.45
C ASP A 287 4.84 -28.65 -5.99
N SER A 288 3.88 -29.39 -5.44
CA SER A 288 3.64 -30.81 -5.74
C SER A 288 2.48 -31.06 -6.72
N GLY A 289 1.66 -30.04 -6.98
CA GLY A 289 0.44 -30.20 -7.75
C GLY A 289 -0.52 -29.02 -7.67
N ILE A 290 -1.70 -29.23 -8.24
CA ILE A 290 -2.84 -28.33 -8.14
C ILE A 290 -3.92 -29.05 -7.33
N GLN A 291 -4.26 -28.48 -6.18
CA GLN A 291 -5.36 -28.96 -5.36
C GLN A 291 -6.64 -28.22 -5.75
N VAL A 292 -7.70 -28.97 -6.02
CA VAL A 292 -9.04 -28.42 -6.25
C VAL A 292 -9.76 -28.29 -4.91
N VAL A 293 -10.38 -27.15 -4.67
CA VAL A 293 -11.26 -26.89 -3.52
C VAL A 293 -12.61 -26.38 -4.02
N ARG A 294 -13.68 -26.66 -3.29
CA ARG A 294 -15.03 -26.29 -3.72
C ARG A 294 -15.41 -24.93 -3.16
N ASN A 295 -16.11 -24.14 -3.97
CA ASN A 295 -16.59 -22.82 -3.58
C ASN A 295 -17.98 -22.92 -2.92
N PHE A 296 -18.13 -22.25 -1.79
CA PHE A 296 -19.36 -22.12 -1.02
C PHE A 296 -19.60 -20.66 -0.63
N GLU A 297 -20.82 -20.38 -0.19
CA GLU A 297 -21.24 -19.08 0.34
C GLU A 297 -20.43 -18.59 1.55
N HIS A 298 -19.80 -19.50 2.29
CA HIS A 298 -18.99 -19.19 3.48
C HIS A 298 -17.48 -19.27 3.21
N GLY A 299 -17.07 -19.58 1.99
CA GLY A 299 -15.65 -19.73 1.66
C GLY A 299 -15.36 -20.86 0.70
N ILE A 300 -14.07 -21.19 0.57
CA ILE A 300 -13.62 -22.36 -0.18
C ILE A 300 -13.28 -23.51 0.77
N HIS A 301 -13.88 -24.67 0.53
CA HIS A 301 -13.81 -25.84 1.41
C HIS A 301 -13.75 -27.16 0.64
N GLY A 302 -13.32 -28.19 1.36
CA GLY A 302 -13.40 -29.57 0.92
C GLY A 302 -12.19 -30.03 0.10
N LYS A 303 -11.83 -31.29 0.34
CA LYS A 303 -10.74 -31.98 -0.36
C LYS A 303 -11.23 -32.41 -1.74
N GLY A 304 -11.11 -31.52 -2.72
CA GLY A 304 -11.30 -31.87 -4.13
C GLY A 304 -10.16 -32.74 -4.65
N MET A 305 -10.24 -33.12 -5.92
CA MET A 305 -9.19 -33.90 -6.58
C MET A 305 -7.87 -33.09 -6.60
N SER A 306 -6.74 -33.77 -6.44
CA SER A 306 -5.42 -33.16 -6.63
C SER A 306 -4.82 -33.65 -7.95
N VAL A 307 -4.43 -32.72 -8.82
CA VAL A 307 -3.62 -33.04 -10.00
C VAL A 307 -2.16 -32.95 -9.60
N LYS A 308 -1.47 -34.10 -9.52
CA LYS A 308 -0.02 -34.14 -9.33
C LYS A 308 0.66 -33.92 -10.68
N PHE A 309 1.75 -33.15 -10.68
CA PHE A 309 2.57 -33.00 -11.87
C PHE A 309 3.33 -34.31 -12.13
N SER A 310 2.90 -35.09 -13.12
CA SER A 310 3.55 -36.34 -13.53
C SER A 310 4.68 -36.05 -14.51
N GLY A 311 5.93 -36.07 -14.06
CA GLY A 311 7.11 -35.98 -14.94
C GLY A 311 8.39 -36.44 -14.23
N GLY A 312 9.01 -37.51 -14.72
CA GLY A 312 10.21 -38.17 -14.17
C GLY A 312 11.53 -37.41 -14.34
N SER A 313 11.54 -36.09 -14.17
CA SER A 313 12.77 -35.30 -14.08
C SER A 313 12.66 -34.31 -12.94
N THR A 314 13.65 -34.31 -12.07
CA THR A 314 13.71 -33.71 -10.73
C THR A 314 13.65 -32.18 -10.63
N ASN A 315 13.10 -31.45 -11.62
CA ASN A 315 13.09 -29.98 -11.63
C ASN A 315 11.74 -29.39 -12.10
N PHE A 316 10.63 -29.78 -11.46
CA PHE A 316 9.38 -29.04 -11.65
C PHE A 316 9.45 -27.71 -10.88
N SER A 317 9.20 -26.60 -11.55
CA SER A 317 9.08 -25.27 -10.93
C SER A 317 7.63 -24.84 -10.96
N THR A 318 7.17 -24.19 -9.89
CA THR A 318 5.76 -23.81 -9.75
C THR A 318 5.37 -22.75 -10.79
N PRO A 319 4.24 -22.91 -11.50
CA PRO A 319 3.78 -21.95 -12.51
C PRO A 319 3.60 -20.55 -11.91
N LYS A 320 4.01 -19.50 -12.66
CA LYS A 320 3.90 -18.11 -12.18
C LYS A 320 2.47 -17.61 -12.06
N LYS A 321 1.60 -18.10 -12.94
CA LYS A 321 0.20 -17.70 -13.03
C LYS A 321 -0.63 -18.85 -13.59
N ALA A 322 -1.77 -19.06 -12.97
CA ALA A 322 -2.82 -19.93 -13.45
C ALA A 322 -3.99 -19.05 -13.93
N LEU A 323 -4.43 -19.25 -15.17
CA LEU A 323 -5.53 -18.52 -15.80
C LEU A 323 -6.66 -19.51 -16.14
N LEU A 324 -7.82 -19.32 -15.52
CA LEU A 324 -9.01 -20.14 -15.80
C LEU A 324 -9.73 -19.63 -17.05
N MET A 325 -10.30 -20.54 -17.83
CA MET A 325 -11.02 -20.22 -19.05
C MET A 325 -11.97 -21.34 -19.48
N ARG A 326 -12.80 -21.07 -20.50
CA ARG A 326 -13.76 -22.02 -21.08
C ARG A 326 -14.75 -22.54 -20.05
N ALA A 327 -15.44 -21.61 -19.38
CA ALA A 327 -16.30 -21.94 -18.24
C ALA A 327 -15.56 -22.82 -17.21
N GLU A 328 -14.30 -22.47 -16.93
CA GLU A 328 -13.42 -23.12 -15.95
C GLU A 328 -13.21 -24.62 -16.16
N THR A 329 -13.37 -25.11 -17.39
CA THR A 329 -12.99 -26.48 -17.78
C THR A 329 -11.50 -26.60 -18.10
N ASN A 330 -10.85 -25.46 -18.40
CA ASN A 330 -9.44 -25.38 -18.77
C ASN A 330 -8.70 -24.38 -17.90
N MET A 331 -7.43 -24.69 -17.62
CA MET A 331 -6.49 -23.82 -16.93
C MET A 331 -5.21 -23.68 -17.75
N LEU A 332 -4.81 -22.44 -18.02
CA LEU A 332 -3.49 -22.15 -18.57
C LEU A 332 -2.50 -21.90 -17.44
N LEU A 333 -1.42 -22.66 -17.43
CA LEU A 333 -0.32 -22.53 -16.50
C LEU A 333 0.85 -21.88 -17.22
N MET A 334 1.24 -20.66 -16.84
CA MET A 334 2.43 -20.03 -17.40
C MET A 334 3.67 -20.84 -17.05
N SER A 335 4.46 -21.21 -18.07
CA SER A 335 5.71 -21.92 -17.86
C SER A 335 6.60 -21.14 -16.86
N PRO A 336 7.29 -21.80 -15.93
CA PRO A 336 8.12 -21.12 -14.95
C PRO A 336 9.21 -20.24 -15.57
N ALA A 337 9.75 -19.32 -14.76
CA ALA A 337 10.94 -18.57 -15.16
C ALA A 337 12.07 -19.53 -15.51
N THR A 338 12.68 -19.37 -16.69
CA THR A 338 14.03 -19.90 -16.91
C THR A 338 15.03 -18.80 -16.54
N ASP A 339 16.12 -19.17 -15.87
CA ASP A 339 17.27 -18.29 -15.61
C ASP A 339 16.97 -17.01 -14.79
N GLY A 340 15.98 -17.07 -13.88
CA GLY A 340 15.61 -15.95 -13.00
C GLY A 340 14.90 -14.78 -13.70
N LYS A 341 14.52 -14.92 -14.97
CA LYS A 341 13.79 -13.87 -15.71
C LYS A 341 12.28 -13.91 -15.47
N PRO A 342 11.58 -12.76 -15.39
CA PRO A 342 10.14 -12.72 -15.15
C PRO A 342 9.32 -13.23 -16.33
N HIS A 343 9.91 -13.50 -17.50
CA HIS A 343 9.20 -13.91 -18.71
C HIS A 343 9.12 -15.43 -18.91
N ALA A 344 7.93 -15.91 -19.28
CA ALA A 344 7.62 -17.28 -19.67
C ALA A 344 7.75 -17.45 -21.19
N LYS A 345 8.20 -18.63 -21.64
CA LYS A 345 8.32 -18.98 -23.07
C LYS A 345 7.03 -19.58 -23.65
N GLY A 346 6.11 -20.00 -22.78
CA GLY A 346 4.88 -20.67 -23.19
C GLY A 346 3.89 -20.85 -22.05
N VAL A 347 2.82 -21.59 -22.34
CA VAL A 347 1.77 -21.98 -21.38
C VAL A 347 1.42 -23.46 -21.52
N HIS A 348 1.19 -24.14 -20.41
CA HIS A 348 0.64 -25.49 -20.42
C HIS A 348 -0.87 -25.41 -20.25
N GLN A 349 -1.62 -26.10 -21.10
CA GLN A 349 -3.07 -26.19 -21.01
C GLN A 349 -3.43 -27.44 -20.22
N LEU A 350 -3.93 -27.24 -19.01
CA LEU A 350 -4.48 -28.28 -18.15
C LEU A 350 -5.99 -28.37 -18.41
N ASP A 351 -6.44 -29.55 -18.79
CA ASP A 351 -7.86 -29.91 -18.77
C ASP A 351 -8.24 -30.31 -17.34
N ILE A 352 -9.16 -29.55 -16.74
CA ILE A 352 -9.51 -29.67 -15.32
C ILE A 352 -10.31 -30.95 -15.06
N GLU A 353 -11.20 -31.34 -15.98
CA GLU A 353 -12.06 -32.51 -15.83
C GLU A 353 -11.25 -33.81 -15.83
N THR A 354 -10.27 -33.92 -16.72
CA THR A 354 -9.39 -35.10 -16.82
C THR A 354 -8.16 -35.01 -15.93
N GLY A 355 -7.82 -33.81 -15.45
CA GLY A 355 -6.63 -33.54 -14.65
C GLY A 355 -5.32 -33.75 -15.42
N ARG A 356 -5.32 -33.59 -16.74
CA ARG A 356 -4.16 -33.84 -17.61
C ARG A 356 -3.76 -32.59 -18.39
N VAL A 357 -2.46 -32.41 -18.58
CA VAL A 357 -1.94 -31.44 -19.54
C VAL A 357 -2.24 -31.95 -20.93
N VAL A 358 -3.09 -31.23 -21.68
CA VAL A 358 -3.56 -31.62 -23.02
C VAL A 358 -2.80 -30.93 -24.14
N SER A 359 -2.13 -29.82 -23.84
CA SER A 359 -1.25 -29.10 -24.79
C SER A 359 -0.15 -28.33 -24.07
N GLU A 360 1.01 -28.19 -24.69
CA GLU A 360 2.07 -27.27 -24.28
C GLU A 360 2.33 -26.25 -25.38
N TRP A 361 1.91 -25.00 -25.16
CA TRP A 361 1.91 -23.95 -26.17
C TRP A 361 3.15 -23.07 -26.08
N LYS A 362 3.76 -22.77 -27.23
CA LYS A 362 4.83 -21.76 -27.37
C LYS A 362 4.28 -20.42 -27.81
N PHE A 363 4.91 -19.35 -27.34
CA PHE A 363 4.68 -18.00 -27.85
C PHE A 363 5.65 -17.73 -29.01
N GLU A 364 5.11 -17.54 -30.21
CA GLU A 364 5.91 -17.20 -31.39
C GLU A 364 5.16 -16.18 -32.23
N LYS A 365 5.89 -15.33 -32.95
CA LYS A 365 5.32 -14.49 -34.00
C LYS A 365 6.30 -14.39 -35.16
N ASP A 366 5.81 -14.62 -36.37
CA ASP A 366 6.57 -14.51 -37.61
C ASP A 366 7.86 -15.37 -37.62
N GLY A 367 7.84 -16.56 -37.01
CA GLY A 367 9.00 -17.46 -36.93
C GLY A 367 10.01 -17.11 -35.84
N ALA A 368 9.71 -16.12 -34.99
CA ALA A 368 10.57 -15.70 -33.88
C ALA A 368 9.92 -16.02 -32.53
N ASP A 369 10.68 -16.68 -31.66
CA ASP A 369 10.28 -16.93 -30.27
C ASP A 369 10.02 -15.61 -29.53
N ILE A 370 8.91 -15.57 -28.81
CA ILE A 370 8.53 -14.45 -27.96
C ILE A 370 8.36 -14.96 -26.54
N ASN A 371 8.63 -14.10 -25.55
CA ASN A 371 8.31 -14.39 -24.16
C ASN A 371 7.20 -13.47 -23.66
N MET A 372 6.46 -13.92 -22.66
CA MET A 372 5.40 -13.15 -21.99
C MET A 372 5.73 -12.98 -20.51
N ARG A 373 5.60 -11.77 -19.99
CA ARG A 373 5.68 -11.47 -18.56
C ARG A 373 4.41 -11.90 -17.85
N ASP A 374 3.26 -11.60 -18.44
CA ASP A 374 1.95 -11.83 -17.82
C ASP A 374 0.88 -12.19 -18.87
N ILE A 375 -0.18 -12.87 -18.44
CA ILE A 375 -1.36 -13.21 -19.26
C ILE A 375 -2.65 -12.92 -18.50
N THR A 376 -3.73 -12.59 -19.18
CA THR A 376 -5.06 -12.40 -18.56
C THR A 376 -6.17 -12.74 -19.55
N ASN A 377 -7.40 -12.95 -19.06
CA ASN A 377 -8.57 -13.14 -19.93
C ASN A 377 -8.84 -11.87 -20.76
N ASP A 378 -9.58 -12.00 -21.85
CA ASP A 378 -9.90 -10.89 -22.74
C ASP A 378 -10.81 -9.81 -22.12
N SER A 379 -11.63 -10.21 -21.16
CA SER A 379 -12.43 -9.32 -20.32
C SER A 379 -12.52 -9.89 -18.91
N LYS A 380 -12.96 -9.07 -17.95
CA LYS A 380 -13.14 -9.49 -16.54
C LYS A 380 -14.13 -10.66 -16.35
N GLY A 381 -15.03 -10.88 -17.31
CA GLY A 381 -16.01 -11.98 -17.31
C GLY A 381 -15.66 -13.16 -18.22
N ALA A 382 -14.63 -13.05 -19.07
CA ALA A 382 -14.34 -14.05 -20.11
C ALA A 382 -13.91 -15.43 -19.57
N GLN A 383 -13.50 -15.53 -18.31
CA GLN A 383 -13.27 -16.81 -17.62
C GLN A 383 -14.49 -17.74 -17.69
N MET A 384 -15.70 -17.17 -17.66
CA MET A 384 -16.98 -17.89 -17.60
C MET A 384 -17.52 -18.28 -18.96
N ASP A 385 -16.95 -17.74 -20.06
CA ASP A 385 -17.43 -18.02 -21.41
C ASP A 385 -16.89 -19.38 -21.89
N PRO A 386 -17.76 -20.37 -22.21
CA PRO A 386 -17.33 -21.70 -22.67
C PRO A 386 -16.70 -21.67 -24.07
N SER A 387 -16.98 -20.63 -24.86
CA SER A 387 -16.48 -20.44 -26.23
C SER A 387 -15.14 -19.69 -26.30
N GLU A 388 -14.67 -19.16 -25.16
CA GLU A 388 -13.43 -18.41 -25.08
C GLU A 388 -12.25 -19.26 -25.55
N SER A 389 -11.50 -18.73 -26.50
CA SER A 389 -10.30 -19.40 -27.05
C SER A 389 -9.13 -18.45 -27.20
N THR A 390 -9.31 -17.21 -26.73
CA THR A 390 -8.33 -16.16 -26.77
C THR A 390 -7.97 -15.69 -25.37
N PHE A 391 -6.80 -15.09 -25.25
CA PHE A 391 -6.37 -14.43 -24.03
C PHE A 391 -5.35 -13.36 -24.36
N LEU A 392 -5.16 -12.42 -23.44
CA LEU A 392 -4.22 -11.33 -23.59
C LEU A 392 -2.85 -11.71 -23.05
N GLY A 393 -1.79 -11.24 -23.72
CA GLY A 393 -0.40 -11.38 -23.33
C GLY A 393 0.28 -10.02 -23.19
N LEU A 394 1.11 -9.90 -22.15
CA LEU A 394 1.92 -8.71 -21.86
C LEU A 394 3.39 -9.10 -21.75
N ASP A 395 4.25 -8.31 -22.37
CA ASP A 395 5.70 -8.28 -22.15
C ASP A 395 6.14 -6.81 -22.01
N ASP A 396 7.39 -6.55 -21.64
CA ASP A 396 7.91 -5.23 -21.26
C ASP A 396 7.62 -4.14 -22.30
N ASN A 397 7.57 -4.54 -23.59
CA ASN A 397 7.25 -3.64 -24.69
C ASN A 397 6.23 -4.24 -25.67
N ARG A 398 5.31 -5.07 -25.19
CA ARG A 398 4.34 -5.73 -26.05
C ARG A 398 3.01 -5.94 -25.34
N LEU A 399 1.94 -5.69 -26.08
CA LEU A 399 0.58 -6.03 -25.69
C LEU A 399 -0.07 -6.75 -26.86
N CYS A 400 -0.56 -7.96 -26.65
CA CYS A 400 -1.12 -8.79 -27.71
C CYS A 400 -2.26 -9.69 -27.25
N ARG A 401 -2.95 -10.28 -28.22
CA ARG A 401 -3.95 -11.33 -28.06
C ARG A 401 -3.45 -12.60 -28.73
N TRP A 402 -3.47 -13.67 -27.96
CA TRP A 402 -3.19 -15.03 -28.38
C TRP A 402 -4.50 -15.79 -28.62
N ASP A 403 -4.49 -16.68 -29.59
CA ASP A 403 -5.60 -17.59 -29.90
C ASP A 403 -5.09 -19.03 -29.87
N MET A 404 -5.84 -19.88 -29.17
CA MET A 404 -5.53 -21.28 -28.93
C MET A 404 -6.08 -22.23 -29.99
N ARG A 405 -6.85 -21.73 -30.97
CA ARG A 405 -7.36 -22.56 -32.06
C ARG A 405 -6.24 -22.83 -33.05
N ASP A 406 -5.83 -24.09 -33.14
CA ASP A 406 -4.89 -24.51 -34.17
C ASP A 406 -5.56 -24.45 -35.56
N ARG A 407 -5.03 -23.59 -36.45
CA ARG A 407 -5.50 -23.47 -37.84
C ARG A 407 -5.29 -24.74 -38.66
N ARG A 408 -4.35 -25.61 -38.27
CA ARG A 408 -4.05 -26.85 -38.99
C ARG A 408 -4.96 -28.01 -38.57
N GLY A 409 -5.78 -27.84 -37.53
CA GLY A 409 -6.69 -28.86 -37.03
C GLY A 409 -5.98 -30.12 -36.52
N ILE A 410 -4.72 -30.01 -36.10
CA ILE A 410 -3.93 -31.17 -35.68
C ILE A 410 -4.34 -31.53 -34.26
N VAL A 411 -4.93 -32.72 -34.09
CA VAL A 411 -5.21 -33.30 -32.77
C VAL A 411 -3.87 -33.73 -32.17
N GLN A 412 -3.49 -33.13 -31.04
CA GLN A 412 -2.20 -33.38 -30.41
C GLN A 412 -2.16 -34.76 -29.76
N ASN A 413 -1.03 -35.45 -29.93
CA ASN A 413 -0.64 -36.57 -29.09
C ASN A 413 0.70 -36.22 -28.43
N LEU A 414 0.66 -35.82 -27.14
CA LEU A 414 1.85 -35.42 -26.39
C LEU A 414 2.96 -36.48 -26.38
N ALA A 415 2.62 -37.77 -26.56
CA ALA A 415 3.59 -38.85 -26.57
C ALA A 415 4.39 -38.97 -27.89
N SER A 416 3.92 -38.35 -28.98
CA SER A 416 4.52 -38.46 -30.32
C SER A 416 4.80 -37.11 -31.00
N ALA A 417 4.53 -36.00 -30.33
CA ALA A 417 4.76 -34.67 -30.86
C ALA A 417 6.25 -34.29 -30.78
N THR A 418 6.93 -34.22 -31.91
CA THR A 418 8.33 -33.77 -32.02
C THR A 418 8.47 -32.26 -31.81
N GLU A 419 7.39 -31.49 -32.01
CA GLU A 419 7.36 -30.03 -31.88
C GLU A 419 6.12 -29.58 -31.09
N SER A 420 6.32 -28.68 -30.12
CA SER A 420 5.23 -28.04 -29.38
C SER A 420 4.44 -27.08 -30.28
N PRO A 421 3.10 -27.04 -30.18
CA PRO A 421 2.25 -26.12 -30.94
C PRO A 421 2.53 -24.64 -30.62
N ILE A 422 2.24 -23.77 -31.59
CA ILE A 422 2.44 -22.33 -31.50
C ILE A 422 1.08 -21.63 -31.33
N LEU A 423 0.99 -20.72 -30.37
CA LEU A 423 -0.18 -19.85 -30.22
C LEU A 423 -0.27 -18.86 -31.37
N GLN A 424 -1.48 -18.64 -31.87
CA GLN A 424 -1.66 -17.69 -32.95
C GLN A 424 -1.74 -16.25 -32.41
N TRP A 425 -0.88 -15.36 -32.92
CA TRP A 425 -1.05 -13.92 -32.74
C TRP A 425 -2.22 -13.42 -33.58
N THR A 426 -3.29 -12.93 -32.94
CA THR A 426 -4.47 -12.40 -33.65
C THR A 426 -4.53 -10.88 -33.67
N GLN A 427 -4.13 -10.24 -32.57
CA GLN A 427 -4.07 -8.79 -32.45
C GLN A 427 -2.91 -8.40 -31.55
N GLY A 428 -2.40 -7.18 -31.70
CA GLY A 428 -1.44 -6.63 -30.75
C GLY A 428 -0.49 -5.64 -31.36
N HIS A 429 0.41 -5.14 -30.54
CA HIS A 429 1.47 -4.25 -30.96
C HIS A 429 2.76 -4.53 -30.18
N GLN A 430 3.89 -4.41 -30.88
CA GLN A 430 5.22 -4.38 -30.29
C GLN A 430 5.73 -2.94 -30.38
N PHE A 431 6.01 -2.36 -29.22
CA PHE A 431 6.47 -0.98 -29.10
C PHE A 431 7.99 -0.91 -29.29
N SER A 432 8.47 0.22 -29.82
CA SER A 432 9.87 0.42 -30.23
C SER A 432 10.89 0.40 -29.09
N ARG A 433 10.42 0.44 -27.82
CA ARG A 433 11.11 0.34 -26.50
C ARG A 433 10.64 1.48 -25.59
N GLY A 434 10.78 1.31 -24.26
CA GLY A 434 10.55 2.35 -23.27
C GLY A 434 9.14 2.42 -22.69
N THR A 435 8.27 1.44 -22.99
CA THR A 435 6.98 1.34 -22.32
C THR A 435 7.10 0.73 -20.93
N ASN A 436 8.07 -0.19 -20.75
CA ASN A 436 8.40 -0.86 -19.49
C ASN A 436 7.15 -1.42 -18.77
N PHE A 437 6.30 -2.11 -19.50
CA PHE A 437 5.08 -2.70 -18.94
C PHE A 437 5.41 -3.75 -17.88
N GLN A 438 4.62 -3.77 -16.82
CA GLN A 438 4.78 -4.71 -15.70
C GLN A 438 3.57 -5.59 -15.48
N CYS A 439 2.39 -5.00 -15.52
CA CYS A 439 1.15 -5.66 -15.15
C CYS A 439 -0.01 -5.07 -15.96
N PHE A 440 -1.10 -5.82 -16.07
CA PHE A 440 -2.28 -5.40 -16.79
C PHE A 440 -3.54 -6.12 -16.32
N ALA A 441 -4.68 -5.51 -16.59
CA ALA A 441 -6.00 -6.07 -16.34
C ALA A 441 -6.98 -5.60 -17.44
N SER A 442 -8.12 -6.28 -17.54
CA SER A 442 -9.17 -5.97 -18.50
C SER A 442 -10.48 -5.61 -17.80
N THR A 443 -11.22 -4.66 -18.35
CA THR A 443 -12.59 -4.32 -17.93
C THR A 443 -13.59 -5.38 -18.41
N GLY A 444 -14.86 -5.26 -18.01
CA GLY A 444 -15.94 -6.12 -18.48
C GLY A 444 -16.19 -6.04 -19.99
N ASP A 445 -15.94 -4.88 -20.60
CA ASP A 445 -16.09 -4.67 -22.05
C ASP A 445 -14.84 -5.04 -22.89
N GLY A 446 -13.76 -5.48 -22.22
CA GLY A 446 -12.50 -5.88 -22.86
C GLY A 446 -11.52 -4.74 -23.17
N SER A 447 -11.72 -3.56 -22.58
CA SER A 447 -10.70 -2.50 -22.54
C SER A 447 -9.59 -2.87 -21.56
N ILE A 448 -8.38 -2.36 -21.78
CA ILE A 448 -7.17 -2.86 -21.11
C ILE A 448 -6.45 -1.73 -20.38
N VAL A 449 -6.17 -1.93 -19.09
CA VAL A 449 -5.30 -1.07 -18.29
C VAL A 449 -3.93 -1.72 -18.16
N VAL A 450 -2.86 -0.94 -18.34
CA VAL A 450 -1.47 -1.43 -18.24
C VAL A 450 -0.67 -0.54 -17.28
N GLY A 451 -0.13 -1.14 -16.22
CA GLY A 451 0.82 -0.51 -15.29
C GLY A 451 2.26 -0.73 -15.73
N SER A 452 3.11 0.27 -15.51
CA SER A 452 4.50 0.29 -15.99
C SER A 452 5.51 0.52 -14.86
N PHE A 453 6.77 0.18 -15.11
CA PHE A 453 7.87 0.29 -14.14
C PHE A 453 8.21 1.75 -13.79
N ASP A 454 7.96 2.69 -14.71
CA ASP A 454 8.12 4.12 -14.46
C ASP A 454 6.92 4.75 -13.72
N GLY A 455 6.01 3.93 -13.19
CA GLY A 455 4.83 4.36 -12.44
C GLY A 455 3.64 4.76 -13.32
N LYS A 456 3.78 4.78 -14.66
CA LYS A 456 2.68 5.19 -15.55
C LYS A 456 1.60 4.12 -15.67
N ILE A 457 0.35 4.57 -15.82
CA ILE A 457 -0.81 3.72 -16.10
C ILE A 457 -1.41 4.13 -17.45
N ARG A 458 -1.51 3.18 -18.39
CA ARG A 458 -1.98 3.43 -19.76
C ARG A 458 -3.28 2.68 -20.04
N LEU A 459 -4.24 3.38 -20.66
CA LEU A 459 -5.57 2.85 -20.96
C LEU A 459 -5.72 2.61 -22.46
N TYR A 460 -5.99 1.37 -22.85
CA TYR A 460 -6.21 0.96 -24.23
C TYR A 460 -7.68 0.56 -24.41
N SER A 461 -8.27 0.94 -25.55
CA SER A 461 -9.62 0.50 -25.88
C SER A 461 -9.59 -0.94 -26.40
N LYS A 462 -10.69 -1.68 -26.24
CA LYS A 462 -10.83 -3.03 -26.79
C LYS A 462 -10.53 -3.15 -28.29
N SER A 463 -10.76 -2.07 -29.04
CA SER A 463 -10.55 -2.00 -30.48
C SER A 463 -9.09 -1.79 -30.91
N SER A 464 -8.20 -1.32 -30.02
CA SER A 464 -6.82 -1.01 -30.40
C SER A 464 -5.84 -1.10 -29.23
N MET A 465 -4.85 -1.97 -29.38
CA MET A 465 -3.70 -2.12 -28.48
C MET A 465 -2.47 -1.31 -28.92
N ARG A 466 -2.59 -0.48 -29.97
CA ARG A 466 -1.44 0.26 -30.53
C ARG A 466 -1.18 1.58 -29.82
N MET A 467 -2.24 2.29 -29.47
CA MET A 467 -2.17 3.63 -28.88
C MET A 467 -3.09 3.70 -27.68
N ALA A 468 -2.54 4.07 -26.52
CA ALA A 468 -3.33 4.35 -25.35
C ALA A 468 -4.22 5.58 -25.60
N LYS A 469 -5.47 5.52 -25.14
CA LYS A 469 -6.41 6.66 -25.17
C LYS A 469 -6.06 7.69 -24.11
N THR A 470 -5.67 7.22 -22.94
CA THR A 470 -5.22 8.02 -21.81
C THR A 470 -3.99 7.37 -21.19
N ALA A 471 -3.02 8.19 -20.75
CA ALA A 471 -1.83 7.73 -20.06
C ALA A 471 -1.58 8.61 -18.84
N PHE A 472 -1.84 8.06 -17.66
CA PHE A 472 -1.61 8.74 -16.40
C PHE A 472 -0.10 8.75 -16.06
N PRO A 473 0.42 9.88 -15.57
CA PRO A 473 1.80 9.97 -15.11
C PRO A 473 2.01 9.12 -13.85
N GLY A 474 3.25 8.69 -13.61
CA GLY A 474 3.59 7.99 -12.38
C GLY A 474 3.86 8.95 -11.23
N LEU A 475 3.64 8.48 -10.00
CA LEU A 475 3.93 9.22 -8.77
C LEU A 475 5.35 8.95 -8.21
N GLY A 476 6.28 8.50 -9.08
CA GLY A 476 7.67 8.18 -8.71
C GLY A 476 7.91 6.75 -8.22
N SER A 477 6.86 5.93 -8.10
CA SER A 477 6.97 4.51 -7.72
C SER A 477 6.48 3.58 -8.84
N PRO A 478 7.15 2.42 -9.09
CA PRO A 478 6.70 1.44 -10.07
C PRO A 478 5.28 0.91 -9.79
N ILE A 479 4.49 0.68 -10.83
CA ILE A 479 3.21 -0.05 -10.70
C ILE A 479 3.48 -1.54 -10.84
N THR A 480 3.38 -2.28 -9.73
CA THR A 480 3.68 -3.71 -9.65
C THR A 480 2.46 -4.59 -9.95
N HIS A 481 1.26 -4.07 -9.71
CA HIS A 481 -0.01 -4.73 -10.04
C HIS A 481 -1.09 -3.69 -10.37
N VAL A 482 -2.05 -4.04 -11.21
CA VAL A 482 -3.23 -3.22 -11.51
C VAL A 482 -4.49 -4.06 -11.49
N ASP A 483 -5.59 -3.44 -11.06
CA ASP A 483 -6.94 -3.96 -11.21
C ASP A 483 -7.88 -2.82 -11.64
N VAL A 484 -9.03 -3.18 -12.20
CA VAL A 484 -10.01 -2.24 -12.73
C VAL A 484 -11.42 -2.72 -12.42
N THR A 485 -12.35 -1.81 -12.13
CA THR A 485 -13.75 -2.16 -11.95
C THR A 485 -14.35 -2.73 -13.24
N TYR A 486 -15.41 -3.53 -13.11
CA TYR A 486 -16.06 -4.17 -14.25
C TYR A 486 -16.51 -3.15 -15.31
N ASP A 487 -17.04 -2.01 -14.87
CA ASP A 487 -17.48 -0.90 -15.72
C ASP A 487 -16.34 0.01 -16.23
N GLY A 488 -15.10 -0.22 -15.79
CA GLY A 488 -13.93 0.57 -16.17
C GLY A 488 -13.87 1.97 -15.55
N LYS A 489 -14.77 2.34 -14.62
CA LYS A 489 -14.80 3.68 -14.02
C LYS A 489 -13.67 3.92 -13.02
N TRP A 490 -13.12 2.87 -12.41
CA TRP A 490 -12.07 2.97 -11.40
C TRP A 490 -10.91 2.03 -11.66
N ILE A 491 -9.70 2.55 -11.44
CA ILE A 491 -8.46 1.79 -11.53
C ILE A 491 -7.79 1.80 -10.17
N LEU A 492 -7.28 0.65 -9.77
CA LEU A 492 -6.44 0.48 -8.60
C LEU A 492 -5.04 0.08 -9.07
N GLY A 493 -4.05 0.95 -8.86
CA GLY A 493 -2.64 0.65 -9.06
C GLY A 493 -1.99 0.27 -7.73
N THR A 494 -1.16 -0.77 -7.74
CA THR A 494 -0.36 -1.20 -6.59
C THR A 494 1.08 -0.75 -6.78
N THR A 495 1.65 -0.10 -5.76
CA THR A 495 3.08 0.18 -5.65
C THR A 495 3.65 -0.57 -4.45
N ASP A 496 4.94 -0.44 -4.14
CA ASP A 496 5.50 -1.08 -2.94
C ASP A 496 4.96 -0.47 -1.63
N THR A 497 4.61 0.82 -1.60
CA THR A 497 4.36 1.56 -0.35
C THR A 497 2.92 2.08 -0.19
N TYR A 498 2.14 2.07 -1.27
CA TYR A 498 0.75 2.53 -1.29
C TYR A 498 -0.03 1.94 -2.47
N LEU A 499 -1.35 1.98 -2.40
CA LEU A 499 -2.21 1.84 -3.58
C LEU A 499 -2.63 3.22 -4.10
N ILE A 500 -2.83 3.35 -5.40
CA ILE A 500 -3.36 4.54 -6.06
C ILE A 500 -4.70 4.22 -6.69
N LEU A 501 -5.74 4.95 -6.30
CA LEU A 501 -7.09 4.85 -6.84
C LEU A 501 -7.34 6.03 -7.79
N ILE A 502 -7.68 5.71 -9.04
CA ILE A 502 -7.88 6.68 -10.12
C ILE A 502 -9.32 6.55 -10.63
N CYS A 503 -10.04 7.67 -10.70
CA CYS A 503 -11.27 7.77 -11.46
C CYS A 503 -10.93 7.95 -12.95
N THR A 504 -11.57 7.17 -13.82
CA THR A 504 -11.39 7.27 -15.27
C THR A 504 -12.50 8.06 -15.95
N ILE A 505 -13.52 8.47 -15.21
CA ILE A 505 -14.68 9.19 -15.74
C ILE A 505 -14.27 10.61 -16.10
N PHE A 506 -14.73 11.09 -17.25
CA PHE A 506 -14.65 12.48 -17.63
C PHE A 506 -15.82 12.86 -18.53
N ILE A 507 -16.12 14.16 -18.58
CA ILE A 507 -17.11 14.72 -19.50
C ILE A 507 -16.37 15.22 -20.74
N ASP A 508 -16.74 14.70 -21.91
CA ASP A 508 -16.13 15.14 -23.16
C ASP A 508 -16.63 16.53 -23.63
N LYS A 509 -16.09 17.02 -24.75
CA LYS A 509 -16.48 18.33 -25.32
C LYS A 509 -17.96 18.43 -25.70
N ASN A 510 -18.62 17.29 -25.87
CA ASN A 510 -20.03 17.21 -26.25
C ASN A 510 -20.93 17.07 -25.02
N GLY A 511 -20.39 17.14 -23.80
CA GLY A 511 -21.14 16.94 -22.56
C GLY A 511 -21.47 15.47 -22.27
N THR A 512 -20.83 14.52 -22.96
CA THR A 512 -21.09 13.08 -22.75
C THR A 512 -20.09 12.50 -21.75
N GLU A 513 -20.60 11.80 -20.73
CA GLU A 513 -19.76 11.02 -19.81
C GLU A 513 -19.07 9.87 -20.54
N LYS A 514 -17.75 9.77 -20.40
CA LYS A 514 -16.92 8.68 -20.95
C LYS A 514 -15.91 8.23 -19.93
N THR A 515 -15.36 7.03 -20.13
CA THR A 515 -14.17 6.57 -19.42
C THR A 515 -12.92 6.90 -20.21
N GLY A 516 -11.78 6.98 -19.52
CA GLY A 516 -10.46 7.19 -20.12
C GLY A 516 -10.02 6.09 -21.09
N PHE A 517 -10.74 4.96 -21.14
CA PHE A 517 -10.60 3.90 -22.15
C PHE A 517 -11.30 4.26 -23.48
N GLY A 518 -12.36 5.06 -23.43
CA GLY A 518 -13.14 5.50 -24.59
C GLY A 518 -12.63 6.79 -25.22
N GLY A 519 -11.85 7.60 -24.50
CA GLY A 519 -11.31 8.86 -24.99
C GLY A 519 -10.19 9.43 -24.12
N ARG A 520 -9.55 10.50 -24.61
CA ARG A 520 -8.52 11.22 -23.88
C ARG A 520 -9.19 12.14 -22.86
N MET A 521 -8.89 11.94 -21.58
CA MET A 521 -9.58 12.64 -20.48
C MET A 521 -9.31 14.16 -20.44
N GLY A 522 -8.15 14.60 -20.93
CA GLY A 522 -7.78 16.02 -20.85
C GLY A 522 -7.46 16.45 -19.43
N ASN A 523 -7.71 17.72 -19.10
CA ASN A 523 -7.28 18.36 -17.84
C ASN A 523 -8.36 18.48 -16.75
N ARG A 524 -9.63 18.20 -17.08
CA ARG A 524 -10.74 18.19 -16.10
C ARG A 524 -10.87 16.80 -15.52
N ILE A 525 -9.94 16.46 -14.63
CA ILE A 525 -9.86 15.15 -14.00
C ILE A 525 -9.74 15.31 -12.50
N ALA A 526 -10.19 14.29 -11.77
CA ALA A 526 -9.97 14.20 -10.35
C ALA A 526 -8.50 13.88 -10.04
N ALA A 527 -7.99 14.44 -8.94
CA ALA A 527 -6.74 13.97 -8.35
C ALA A 527 -6.95 12.53 -7.81
N PRO A 528 -5.94 11.64 -7.91
CA PRO A 528 -6.06 10.29 -7.43
C PRO A 528 -6.06 10.27 -5.89
N ARG A 529 -6.68 9.24 -5.32
CA ARG A 529 -6.59 8.97 -3.87
C ARG A 529 -5.57 7.89 -3.61
N LEU A 530 -4.78 8.07 -2.55
CA LEU A 530 -3.82 7.06 -2.10
C LEU A 530 -4.45 6.23 -0.98
N LEU A 531 -4.12 4.94 -0.92
CA LEU A 531 -4.50 4.08 0.19
C LEU A 531 -3.21 3.60 0.83
N LYS A 532 -3.04 3.90 2.11
CA LYS A 532 -1.77 3.76 2.84
C LYS A 532 -1.98 3.08 4.17
N LEU A 533 -0.94 2.41 4.64
CA LEU A 533 -0.87 2.00 6.04
C LEU A 533 -0.43 3.18 6.90
N THR A 534 -0.83 3.16 8.15
CA THR A 534 -0.26 4.02 9.18
C THR A 534 1.23 3.68 9.33
N PRO A 535 2.08 4.64 9.78
CA PRO A 535 3.49 4.36 10.06
C PRO A 535 3.67 3.13 10.97
N LEU A 536 2.82 3.01 11.99
CA LEU A 536 2.83 1.88 12.92
C LEU A 536 2.53 0.56 12.23
N ASP A 537 1.42 0.46 11.49
CA ASP A 537 1.05 -0.80 10.83
C ASP A 537 2.03 -1.16 9.71
N SER A 538 2.58 -0.18 9.00
CA SER A 538 3.63 -0.41 7.99
C SER A 538 4.89 -0.98 8.61
N HIS A 539 5.31 -0.47 9.76
CA HIS A 539 6.46 -1.01 10.50
C HIS A 539 6.18 -2.41 11.06
N LEU A 540 4.99 -2.64 11.62
CA LEU A 540 4.58 -3.94 12.18
C LEU A 540 4.41 -5.03 11.11
N ALA A 541 4.14 -4.66 9.86
CA ALA A 541 4.12 -5.60 8.74
C ALA A 541 5.50 -6.26 8.46
N GLY A 542 6.58 -5.73 9.04
CA GLY A 542 7.92 -6.32 9.04
C GLY A 542 8.71 -6.09 7.74
N GLN A 543 9.75 -6.90 7.50
CA GLN A 543 10.67 -6.72 6.37
C GLN A 543 10.02 -6.86 4.99
N ASN A 544 8.86 -7.54 4.90
CA ASN A 544 8.08 -7.70 3.68
C ASN A 544 6.86 -6.77 3.65
N ASN A 545 7.00 -5.52 4.12
CA ASN A 545 5.94 -4.51 4.19
C ASN A 545 5.50 -3.95 2.82
N LYS A 546 5.87 -4.60 1.71
CA LYS A 546 5.47 -4.18 0.37
C LYS A 546 4.03 -4.57 0.09
N PHE A 547 3.27 -3.64 -0.46
CA PHE A 547 1.95 -3.91 -1.01
C PHE A 547 2.04 -4.83 -2.23
N ARG A 548 1.18 -5.84 -2.26
CA ARG A 548 1.04 -6.81 -3.34
C ARG A 548 -0.42 -7.05 -3.67
N GLU A 549 -0.69 -7.19 -4.97
CA GLU A 549 -2.00 -7.56 -5.53
C GLU A 549 -3.19 -6.76 -4.98
N GLY A 550 -3.15 -5.43 -5.07
CA GLY A 550 -4.32 -4.59 -4.80
C GLY A 550 -5.45 -4.92 -5.79
N ARG A 551 -6.61 -5.36 -5.26
CA ARG A 551 -7.75 -5.81 -6.07
C ARG A 551 -9.07 -5.27 -5.56
N PHE A 552 -10.01 -5.10 -6.47
CA PHE A 552 -11.41 -4.86 -6.12
C PHE A 552 -12.09 -6.19 -5.73
N SER A 553 -13.17 -6.12 -4.95
CA SER A 553 -14.10 -7.26 -4.78
C SER A 553 -14.60 -7.75 -6.15
N TRP A 554 -14.80 -9.06 -6.33
CA TRP A 554 -14.96 -9.59 -7.69
C TRP A 554 -16.41 -9.58 -8.19
N VAL A 555 -16.69 -8.67 -9.12
CA VAL A 555 -17.96 -8.53 -9.86
C VAL A 555 -17.72 -8.78 -11.34
N THR A 556 -18.66 -9.46 -12.01
CA THR A 556 -18.63 -9.65 -13.47
C THR A 556 -19.95 -9.32 -14.16
N GLU A 557 -20.90 -8.71 -13.46
CA GLU A 557 -22.20 -8.34 -14.00
C GLU A 557 -22.30 -6.83 -14.23
N ASN A 558 -22.87 -6.44 -15.38
CA ASN A 558 -23.11 -5.03 -15.67
C ASN A 558 -24.17 -4.45 -14.71
N GLY A 559 -23.92 -3.24 -14.20
CA GLY A 559 -24.83 -2.57 -13.27
C GLY A 559 -24.62 -2.93 -11.79
N LYS A 560 -23.79 -3.93 -11.49
CA LYS A 560 -23.27 -4.17 -10.14
C LYS A 560 -21.94 -3.46 -9.94
N GLN A 561 -21.66 -3.11 -8.69
CA GLN A 561 -20.44 -2.37 -8.33
C GLN A 561 -19.65 -3.12 -7.28
N GLU A 562 -18.33 -3.08 -7.42
CA GLU A 562 -17.41 -3.51 -6.40
C GLU A 562 -17.59 -2.69 -5.11
N ARG A 563 -17.36 -3.31 -3.95
CA ARG A 563 -17.64 -2.71 -2.62
C ARG A 563 -16.44 -2.61 -1.71
N HIS A 564 -15.42 -3.44 -1.91
CA HIS A 564 -14.20 -3.43 -1.12
C HIS A 564 -12.96 -3.48 -2.00
N LEU A 565 -11.86 -3.04 -1.41
CA LEU A 565 -10.52 -3.13 -1.95
C LEU A 565 -9.69 -3.98 -0.98
N VAL A 566 -8.90 -4.90 -1.49
CA VAL A 566 -8.00 -5.72 -0.67
C VAL A 566 -6.60 -5.71 -1.26
N ALA A 567 -5.59 -5.64 -0.39
CA ALA A 567 -4.19 -5.85 -0.76
C ALA A 567 -3.48 -6.68 0.29
N THR A 568 -2.40 -7.34 -0.13
CA THR A 568 -1.52 -8.09 0.76
C THR A 568 -0.32 -7.23 1.13
N VAL A 569 0.01 -7.14 2.41
CA VAL A 569 1.21 -6.46 2.93
C VAL A 569 1.91 -7.39 3.91
N GLY A 570 2.93 -8.11 3.45
CA GLY A 570 3.63 -9.12 4.26
C GLY A 570 2.69 -10.20 4.80
N LYS A 571 2.38 -10.11 6.10
CA LYS A 571 1.48 -11.03 6.82
C LYS A 571 0.05 -10.49 6.98
N TYR A 572 -0.26 -9.35 6.38
CA TYR A 572 -1.53 -8.66 6.54
C TYR A 572 -2.33 -8.70 5.24
N SER A 573 -3.59 -9.10 5.32
CA SER A 573 -4.60 -8.68 4.34
C SER A 573 -5.19 -7.36 4.82
N VAL A 574 -5.12 -6.34 3.98
CA VAL A 574 -5.59 -5.00 4.32
C VAL A 574 -6.79 -4.70 3.45
N VAL A 575 -7.92 -4.41 4.10
CA VAL A 575 -9.22 -4.28 3.45
C VAL A 575 -9.77 -2.88 3.67
N TRP A 576 -10.06 -2.16 2.58
CA TRP A 576 -10.75 -0.88 2.60
C TRP A 576 -12.18 -1.04 2.11
N ASN A 577 -13.10 -0.30 2.74
CA ASN A 577 -14.44 -0.11 2.20
C ASN A 577 -14.39 0.89 1.04
N PHE A 578 -14.79 0.46 -0.16
CA PHE A 578 -14.64 1.28 -1.35
C PHE A 578 -15.55 2.50 -1.36
N LEU A 579 -16.75 2.40 -0.76
CA LEU A 579 -17.66 3.53 -0.62
C LEU A 579 -17.06 4.61 0.30
N GLN A 580 -16.49 4.22 1.44
CA GLN A 580 -15.79 5.15 2.34
C GLN A 580 -14.58 5.80 1.67
N VAL A 581 -13.81 5.04 0.89
CA VAL A 581 -12.68 5.59 0.14
C VAL A 581 -13.13 6.66 -0.87
N LYS A 582 -14.30 6.49 -1.50
CA LYS A 582 -14.86 7.46 -2.46
C LYS A 582 -15.52 8.66 -1.80
N ASN A 583 -16.03 8.55 -0.57
CA ASN A 583 -16.68 9.65 0.13
C ASN A 583 -15.70 10.79 0.45
N SER A 584 -15.84 11.93 -0.23
CA SER A 584 -15.01 13.13 -0.02
C SER A 584 -15.08 13.70 1.39
N HIS A 585 -16.17 13.45 2.11
CA HIS A 585 -16.37 13.89 3.49
C HIS A 585 -15.86 12.89 4.54
N HIS A 586 -15.24 11.79 4.12
CA HIS A 586 -14.67 10.81 5.04
C HIS A 586 -13.55 11.44 5.89
N GLU A 587 -13.51 11.10 7.19
CA GLU A 587 -12.63 11.72 8.19
C GLU A 587 -11.14 11.71 7.81
N CYS A 588 -10.71 10.68 7.07
CA CYS A 588 -9.35 10.59 6.55
C CYS A 588 -8.90 11.83 5.77
N TYR A 589 -9.82 12.56 5.12
CA TYR A 589 -9.48 13.64 4.18
C TYR A 589 -9.59 15.05 4.77
N HIS A 590 -10.18 15.22 5.96
CA HIS A 590 -10.54 16.55 6.50
C HIS A 590 -9.35 17.49 6.72
N CYS A 591 -8.17 16.94 7.00
CA CYS A 591 -6.97 17.71 7.34
C CYS A 591 -5.77 17.32 6.49
N GLN A 592 -5.97 16.92 5.24
CA GLN A 592 -4.88 16.54 4.35
C GLN A 592 -4.64 17.60 3.28
N GLU A 593 -3.37 17.95 3.09
CA GLU A 593 -2.88 18.81 2.02
C GLU A 593 -2.21 17.96 0.94
N GLY A 594 -2.46 18.29 -0.33
CA GLY A 594 -1.98 17.52 -1.47
C GLY A 594 -2.84 16.28 -1.75
N LEU A 595 -2.20 15.18 -2.16
CA LEU A 595 -2.94 13.97 -2.57
C LEU A 595 -3.57 13.31 -1.36
N LYS A 596 -4.91 13.26 -1.36
CA LYS A 596 -5.73 12.64 -0.32
C LYS A 596 -5.37 11.17 -0.15
N SER A 597 -5.09 10.76 1.08
CA SER A 597 -4.69 9.43 1.50
C SER A 597 -5.71 8.84 2.49
N CYS A 598 -6.21 7.63 2.23
CA CYS A 598 -7.13 6.92 3.12
C CYS A 598 -6.36 5.94 4.03
N TYR A 599 -6.61 6.06 5.33
CA TYR A 599 -6.06 5.19 6.38
C TYR A 599 -7.15 4.37 7.10
N CYS A 600 -8.40 4.44 6.63
CA CYS A 600 -9.51 3.67 7.18
C CYS A 600 -9.56 2.29 6.53
N TYR A 601 -8.90 1.34 7.18
CA TYR A 601 -8.84 -0.04 6.75
C TYR A 601 -8.96 -1.00 7.93
N LYS A 602 -9.26 -2.25 7.59
CA LYS A 602 -9.19 -3.38 8.50
C LYS A 602 -7.98 -4.23 8.14
N VAL A 603 -7.20 -4.61 9.15
CA VAL A 603 -6.08 -5.55 9.01
C VAL A 603 -6.53 -6.93 9.45
N ILE A 604 -6.30 -7.92 8.59
CA ILE A 604 -6.44 -9.34 8.88
C ILE A 604 -5.05 -9.95 8.95
N PRO A 605 -4.48 -10.14 10.15
CA PRO A 605 -3.15 -10.68 10.29
C PRO A 605 -3.15 -12.21 10.14
N LYS A 606 -2.01 -12.73 9.67
CA LYS A 606 -1.69 -14.15 9.64
C LYS A 606 -0.33 -14.40 10.30
N ASP A 607 -0.12 -15.64 10.72
CA ASP A 607 1.14 -16.04 11.37
C ASP A 607 2.30 -16.12 10.36
N GLU A 608 1.96 -16.38 9.10
CA GLU A 608 2.86 -16.52 7.96
C GLU A 608 2.64 -15.41 6.93
N SER A 609 3.62 -15.25 6.02
CA SER A 609 3.45 -14.35 4.88
C SER A 609 2.33 -14.85 3.99
N ILE A 610 1.44 -13.94 3.62
CA ILE A 610 0.29 -14.25 2.78
C ILE A 610 0.76 -14.42 1.34
N VAL A 611 0.28 -15.46 0.68
CA VAL A 611 0.53 -15.74 -0.74
C VAL A 611 -0.41 -14.88 -1.60
N ALA A 612 -1.71 -14.93 -1.29
CA ALA A 612 -2.73 -14.17 -1.99
C ALA A 612 -3.91 -13.86 -1.06
N SER A 613 -4.56 -12.73 -1.29
CA SER A 613 -5.77 -12.30 -0.58
C SER A 613 -6.77 -11.74 -1.58
N ARG A 614 -7.89 -12.43 -1.81
CA ARG A 614 -8.85 -12.07 -2.88
C ARG A 614 -10.27 -12.42 -2.47
N PHE A 615 -11.22 -11.56 -2.83
CA PHE A 615 -12.64 -11.85 -2.68
C PHE A 615 -13.07 -12.92 -3.68
N MET A 616 -13.95 -13.82 -3.24
CA MET A 616 -14.67 -14.73 -4.12
C MET A 616 -15.60 -13.95 -5.06
N HIS A 617 -16.05 -14.62 -6.12
CA HIS A 617 -17.01 -14.05 -7.04
C HIS A 617 -18.32 -13.70 -6.33
N GLU A 618 -18.92 -12.55 -6.66
CA GLU A 618 -20.14 -12.02 -6.03
C GLU A 618 -21.33 -12.98 -5.97
N LYS A 619 -21.36 -14.01 -6.82
CA LYS A 619 -22.41 -15.04 -6.78
C LYS A 619 -22.44 -15.82 -5.45
N TYR A 620 -21.34 -15.80 -4.71
CA TYR A 620 -21.21 -16.41 -3.38
C TYR A 620 -21.50 -15.42 -2.25
N ALA A 621 -21.94 -14.20 -2.56
CA ALA A 621 -22.50 -13.30 -1.57
C ALA A 621 -23.85 -13.85 -1.07
N VAL A 622 -24.10 -13.72 0.23
CA VAL A 622 -25.33 -14.19 0.86
C VAL A 622 -26.25 -13.04 1.24
N SER A 623 -27.52 -13.31 1.49
CA SER A 623 -28.49 -12.25 1.85
C SER A 623 -28.09 -11.47 3.13
N ASP A 624 -27.40 -12.12 4.07
CA ASP A 624 -27.01 -11.53 5.37
C ASP A 624 -25.64 -10.82 5.36
N SER A 625 -24.83 -11.04 4.31
CA SER A 625 -23.57 -10.36 4.06
C SER A 625 -23.55 -10.06 2.56
N PRO A 626 -23.75 -8.80 2.15
CA PRO A 626 -23.94 -8.48 0.74
C PRO A 626 -22.73 -8.83 -0.13
N GLU A 627 -21.64 -9.35 0.46
CA GLU A 627 -20.36 -9.57 -0.17
C GLU A 627 -19.95 -11.03 -0.11
N ALA A 628 -19.28 -11.45 -1.18
CA ALA A 628 -18.69 -12.77 -1.23
C ALA A 628 -17.52 -12.86 -0.23
N PRO A 629 -17.23 -14.07 0.29
CA PRO A 629 -16.15 -14.26 1.25
C PRO A 629 -14.78 -13.80 0.72
N LEU A 630 -13.95 -13.26 1.61
CA LEU A 630 -12.54 -13.03 1.36
C LEU A 630 -11.75 -14.31 1.62
N VAL A 631 -10.98 -14.76 0.62
CA VAL A 631 -10.06 -15.89 0.75
C VAL A 631 -8.65 -15.37 0.95
N VAL A 632 -7.97 -15.89 1.98
CA VAL A 632 -6.58 -15.60 2.32
C VAL A 632 -5.79 -16.90 2.29
N ALA A 633 -4.86 -17.01 1.35
CA ALA A 633 -3.95 -18.14 1.24
C ALA A 633 -2.58 -17.80 1.85
N THR A 634 -2.07 -18.71 2.67
CA THR A 634 -0.69 -18.76 3.16
C THR A 634 -0.03 -20.03 2.63
N PRO A 635 1.29 -20.22 2.72
CA PRO A 635 1.93 -21.45 2.25
C PRO A 635 1.31 -22.71 2.86
N MET A 636 0.89 -22.68 4.12
CA MET A 636 0.42 -23.87 4.84
C MET A 636 -1.10 -24.04 4.90
N LYS A 637 -1.87 -22.97 4.70
CA LYS A 637 -3.33 -23.01 4.86
C LYS A 637 -4.05 -21.97 4.02
N VAL A 638 -5.33 -22.25 3.77
CA VAL A 638 -6.28 -21.26 3.26
C VAL A 638 -7.33 -20.97 4.30
N THR A 639 -7.67 -19.70 4.44
CA THR A 639 -8.73 -19.23 5.31
C THR A 639 -9.75 -18.43 4.53
N SER A 640 -11.04 -18.64 4.79
CA SER A 640 -12.13 -17.82 4.24
C SER A 640 -12.79 -16.97 5.32
N PHE A 641 -13.18 -15.75 4.95
CA PHE A 641 -13.81 -14.77 5.85
C PHE A 641 -15.04 -14.16 5.20
N SER A 642 -16.23 -14.36 5.78
CA SER A 642 -17.40 -13.57 5.41
C SER A 642 -17.35 -12.21 6.10
N ILE A 643 -17.38 -11.11 5.35
CA ILE A 643 -17.42 -9.77 5.93
C ILE A 643 -18.89 -9.44 6.24
N CYS A 644 -19.33 -9.66 7.48
CA CYS A 644 -20.66 -9.23 7.89
C CYS A 644 -20.74 -7.70 7.89
N SER A 645 -21.79 -7.14 7.28
CA SER A 645 -22.04 -5.69 7.24
C SER A 645 -22.78 -5.19 8.49
N LYS A 646 -22.97 -6.03 9.52
CA LYS A 646 -23.55 -5.58 10.79
C LYS A 646 -22.50 -4.79 11.56
N HIS A 647 -22.44 -3.49 11.28
CA HIS A 647 -22.44 -2.37 12.23
C HIS A 647 -22.03 -1.07 11.53
#